data_AF-A0A354XUL3-F1
#
_entry.id   AF-A0A354XUL3-F1
#
_cell.length_a   1.000
_cell.length_b   1.000
_cell.length_c   1.000
_cell.angle_alpha   90.00
_cell.angle_beta   90.00
_cell.angle_gamma   90.00
#
_symmetry.space_group_name_H-M   'P 1'
#
loop_
_entity.id
_entity.type
_entity.pdbx_description
1 polymer ?
#
loop_
_entity_poly.entity_id
_entity_poly.type
_entity_poly.pdbx_seq_one_letter_code
_entity_poly.pdbx_strand_id
1 'polypeptide(L)'
;MKRNILYLFFAILSFSTETIFAQKTIKVACVGNSITYGAGIVNREKNSYPAQLQEYLGDNYEVKNFGVSARTVLIKGDYPYVETDVYKQSLAYQPDVVLIKLGTNDTKPQNWKYQDDFLEDYQALIDSYRMLSSHPRIILLTPIRCFLPEGSSINAQFIEKEVRPMVEELAWKNNLEIINMFNIFGDEFKDYLTPDKLHPSSIGAGLMAKKIYNYLSLPHYTQTKPIKSLIPQNAKKFNFHGYQGYEFYDRGVLCKIVRPYRDANGKPWVIRARFWGHEPQTDIDLLEQGFYITYCDVADLYGSNKAVERWNRFYKKMVKAGLNKKVVLEGMSRGGLIVYNWAAKNSHKVACIYADAPVMDFKSWPMGKGKPTKSEDDTKKLFTAYGFMNENQAIEWKHNPLDWAEIIAKAKIPIIHVVGDADVVVPVDENTAVFEERMKNFNAPITVIHKPGIGHHPHSLNNPEPIVRFILAATGRKSNDCTHALPGNEFRSGAGWVKGSDWHNVSEDITETLQNKRLKLLLLGNSITQAWGGTRQLITTFTGKQAMDEAIGEGTWENAGISGDRTQNLLWRLQNGNYNICKPENVVIAIGINNLIASDTPEDTAEGIIAVAEEARKQFPESRIILLGLYPSGKYQQDPIRIKCDKVHDILSSHQFNQVEYINPTEWYLDNNNVIREGLYSSDYIHMTSEGYKITADKIVRLLKN
;
A
#
# COMPACT_ATOMS: atom_id res chain seq x y z
N MET A 1 -22.83 82.60 -18.41
CA MET A 1 -23.38 81.67 -19.42
C MET A 1 -22.69 80.31 -19.25
N LYS A 2 -23.46 79.26 -18.87
CA LYS A 2 -23.20 77.80 -19.06
C LYS A 2 -21.85 77.26 -18.49
N ARG A 3 -21.76 76.13 -17.77
CA ARG A 3 -22.52 74.87 -17.86
C ARG A 3 -22.10 73.98 -16.66
N ASN A 4 -23.06 73.40 -15.96
CA ASN A 4 -22.85 72.33 -14.97
C ASN A 4 -22.46 71.02 -15.69
N ILE A 5 -21.46 70.31 -15.17
CA ILE A 5 -21.17 68.91 -15.53
C ILE A 5 -21.33 68.09 -14.24
N LEU A 6 -22.38 67.28 -14.21
CA LEU A 6 -22.69 66.28 -13.19
C LEU A 6 -22.10 64.95 -13.66
N TYR A 7 -21.17 64.37 -12.91
CA TYR A 7 -20.67 63.01 -13.18
C TYR A 7 -21.62 61.99 -12.53
N LEU A 8 -22.35 61.25 -13.36
CA LEU A 8 -23.18 60.12 -12.96
C LEU A 8 -22.31 58.85 -13.02
N PHE A 9 -21.93 58.29 -11.88
CA PHE A 9 -21.34 56.95 -11.79
C PHE A 9 -22.47 55.92 -11.76
N PHE A 10 -22.63 55.14 -12.84
CA PHE A 10 -23.49 53.96 -12.86
C PHE A 10 -22.71 52.78 -12.27
N ALA A 11 -23.10 52.32 -11.07
CA ALA A 11 -22.67 51.05 -10.52
C ALA A 11 -23.57 49.94 -11.08
N ILE A 12 -23.03 49.12 -11.99
CA ILE A 12 -23.69 47.90 -12.46
C ILE A 12 -23.35 46.79 -11.46
N LEU A 13 -24.28 46.47 -10.55
CA LEU A 13 -24.24 45.24 -9.77
C LEU A 13 -24.67 44.08 -10.67
N SER A 14 -23.69 43.36 -11.19
CA SER A 14 -23.91 42.05 -11.81
C SER A 14 -24.08 41.01 -10.69
N PHE A 15 -25.33 40.67 -10.36
CA PHE A 15 -25.63 39.46 -9.60
C PHE A 15 -25.37 38.24 -10.49
N SER A 16 -24.18 37.65 -10.39
CA SER A 16 -23.92 36.30 -10.88
C SER A 16 -24.58 35.31 -9.93
N THR A 17 -25.72 34.77 -10.32
CA THR A 17 -26.31 33.59 -9.67
C THR A 17 -25.38 32.40 -9.94
N GLU A 18 -24.50 32.08 -8.99
CA GLU A 18 -23.82 30.79 -8.99
C GLU A 18 -24.86 29.71 -8.69
N THR A 19 -25.34 29.04 -9.73
CA THR A 19 -26.05 27.78 -9.59
C THR A 19 -25.08 26.74 -9.04
N ILE A 20 -25.22 26.44 -7.75
CA ILE A 20 -24.58 25.29 -7.11
C ILE A 20 -25.19 24.03 -7.75
N PHE A 21 -24.52 23.45 -8.73
CA PHE A 21 -24.84 22.10 -9.18
C PHE A 21 -24.39 21.13 -8.08
N ALA A 22 -25.34 20.52 -7.38
CA ALA A 22 -25.03 19.40 -6.49
C ALA A 22 -24.35 18.30 -7.31
N GLN A 23 -23.11 17.95 -6.96
CA GLN A 23 -22.39 16.87 -7.61
C GLN A 23 -23.16 15.57 -7.40
N LYS A 24 -23.50 14.88 -8.50
CA LYS A 24 -24.18 13.57 -8.44
C LYS A 24 -23.29 12.59 -7.66
N THR A 25 -23.80 12.03 -6.57
CA THR A 25 -23.17 10.95 -5.82
C THR A 25 -22.93 9.74 -6.73
N ILE A 26 -21.72 9.20 -6.72
CA ILE A 26 -21.34 8.03 -7.53
C ILE A 26 -21.74 6.75 -6.80
N LYS A 27 -22.61 5.96 -7.41
CA LYS A 27 -23.10 4.71 -6.84
C LYS A 27 -22.17 3.55 -7.14
N VAL A 28 -21.69 2.86 -6.10
CA VAL A 28 -20.81 1.68 -6.20
C VAL A 28 -21.55 0.44 -5.69
N ALA A 29 -21.70 -0.58 -6.54
CA ALA A 29 -22.26 -1.87 -6.17
C ALA A 29 -21.15 -2.90 -5.97
N CYS A 30 -20.99 -3.41 -4.74
CA CYS A 30 -20.09 -4.51 -4.43
C CYS A 30 -20.84 -5.85 -4.53
N VAL A 31 -20.66 -6.56 -5.65
CA VAL A 31 -21.33 -7.81 -6.00
C VAL A 31 -20.42 -8.99 -5.68
N GLY A 32 -20.93 -9.99 -4.96
CA GLY A 32 -20.11 -11.18 -4.69
C GLY A 32 -20.70 -12.20 -3.74
N ASN A 33 -19.83 -13.09 -3.27
CA ASN A 33 -20.21 -14.18 -2.36
C ASN A 33 -20.03 -13.82 -0.87
N SER A 34 -19.79 -14.81 -0.01
CA SER A 34 -19.56 -14.66 1.43
C SER A 34 -18.40 -13.72 1.77
N ILE A 35 -17.39 -13.60 0.91
CA ILE A 35 -16.26 -12.68 1.12
C ILE A 35 -16.71 -11.22 0.92
N THR A 36 -17.56 -10.96 -0.07
CA THR A 36 -18.17 -9.62 -0.26
C THR A 36 -19.22 -9.31 0.80
N TYR A 37 -20.01 -10.31 1.17
CA TYR A 37 -20.92 -10.21 2.30
C TYR A 37 -20.13 -9.79 3.56
N GLY A 38 -18.98 -10.40 3.85
CA GLY A 38 -18.25 -10.18 5.11
C GLY A 38 -18.64 -11.24 6.14
N ALA A 39 -18.78 -12.49 5.69
CA ALA A 39 -19.08 -13.62 6.56
C ALA A 39 -17.97 -13.78 7.62
N GLY A 40 -18.37 -13.98 8.88
CA GLY A 40 -17.43 -14.11 10.00
C GLY A 40 -16.87 -12.79 10.56
N ILE A 41 -17.15 -11.65 9.92
CA ILE A 41 -16.71 -10.33 10.40
C ILE A 41 -17.72 -9.77 11.41
N VAL A 42 -17.25 -9.47 12.63
CA VAL A 42 -18.04 -8.76 13.65
C VAL A 42 -18.31 -7.33 13.20
N ASN A 43 -19.54 -6.86 13.41
CA ASN A 43 -20.01 -5.56 12.91
C ASN A 43 -19.72 -5.36 11.42
N ARG A 44 -19.99 -6.37 10.59
CA ARG A 44 -19.79 -6.34 9.12
C ARG A 44 -20.33 -5.10 8.41
N GLU A 45 -21.41 -4.49 8.92
CA GLU A 45 -21.96 -3.24 8.35
C GLU A 45 -20.99 -2.05 8.47
N LYS A 46 -19.98 -2.14 9.34
CA LYS A 46 -18.88 -1.19 9.46
C LYS A 46 -17.54 -1.79 8.99
N ASN A 47 -17.30 -3.08 9.24
CA ASN A 47 -15.98 -3.72 9.06
C ASN A 47 -15.81 -4.56 7.78
N SER A 48 -16.88 -4.83 7.01
CA SER A 48 -16.74 -5.51 5.71
C SER A 48 -15.99 -4.61 4.72
N TYR A 49 -15.36 -5.18 3.68
CA TYR A 49 -14.60 -4.35 2.74
C TYR A 49 -15.49 -3.32 2.02
N PRO A 50 -16.78 -3.57 1.69
CA PRO A 50 -17.63 -2.52 1.13
C PRO A 50 -17.89 -1.38 2.11
N ALA A 51 -18.08 -1.68 3.40
CA ALA A 51 -18.28 -0.66 4.43
C ALA A 51 -17.01 0.18 4.65
N GLN A 52 -15.86 -0.47 4.75
CA GLN A 52 -14.57 0.23 4.83
C GLN A 52 -14.29 1.04 3.57
N LEU A 53 -14.66 0.54 2.38
CA LEU A 53 -14.52 1.27 1.13
C LEU A 53 -15.36 2.56 1.09
N GLN A 54 -16.55 2.57 1.71
CA GLN A 54 -17.35 3.79 1.88
C GLN A 54 -16.56 4.87 2.63
N GLU A 55 -15.90 4.50 3.73
CA GLU A 55 -15.10 5.42 4.55
C GLU A 55 -13.90 5.97 3.78
N TYR A 56 -13.26 5.14 2.96
CA TYR A 56 -12.18 5.60 2.08
C TYR A 56 -12.66 6.59 1.01
N LEU A 57 -13.81 6.33 0.38
CA LEU A 57 -14.33 7.13 -0.73
C LEU A 57 -15.04 8.42 -0.29
N GLY A 58 -15.62 8.43 0.92
CA GLY A 58 -16.34 9.56 1.49
C GLY A 58 -17.68 9.86 0.80
N ASP A 59 -18.29 10.99 1.16
CA ASP A 59 -19.69 11.33 0.87
C ASP A 59 -20.01 11.55 -0.62
N ASN A 60 -18.98 11.68 -1.48
CA ASN A 60 -19.16 11.76 -2.93
C ASN A 60 -19.57 10.40 -3.54
N TYR A 61 -19.51 9.33 -2.77
CA TYR A 61 -19.84 7.97 -3.20
C TYR A 61 -20.90 7.35 -2.28
N GLU A 62 -21.73 6.49 -2.86
CA GLU A 62 -22.66 5.60 -2.14
C GLU A 62 -22.28 4.15 -2.46
N VAL A 63 -21.60 3.49 -1.54
CA VAL A 63 -21.16 2.10 -1.65
C VAL A 63 -22.21 1.18 -1.01
N LYS A 64 -22.69 0.19 -1.77
CA LYS A 64 -23.62 -0.83 -1.27
C LYS A 64 -23.06 -2.23 -1.40
N ASN A 65 -23.25 -3.01 -0.33
CA ASN A 65 -22.87 -4.41 -0.26
C ASN A 65 -24.00 -5.30 -0.81
N PHE A 66 -23.80 -5.88 -1.98
CA PHE A 66 -24.68 -6.86 -2.61
C PHE A 66 -24.07 -8.28 -2.54
N GLY A 67 -23.19 -8.53 -1.57
CA GLY A 67 -22.65 -9.85 -1.32
C GLY A 67 -23.70 -10.80 -0.76
N VAL A 68 -23.66 -12.08 -1.15
CA VAL A 68 -24.52 -13.13 -0.58
C VAL A 68 -23.71 -14.39 -0.32
N SER A 69 -23.78 -14.93 0.90
CA SER A 69 -22.99 -16.10 1.28
C SER A 69 -23.25 -17.33 0.41
N ALA A 70 -22.22 -18.15 0.24
CA ALA A 70 -22.22 -19.43 -0.48
C ALA A 70 -22.56 -19.39 -1.98
N ARG A 71 -22.73 -18.21 -2.61
CA ARG A 71 -23.16 -18.12 -4.02
C ARG A 71 -22.09 -18.46 -5.04
N THR A 72 -22.55 -19.08 -6.13
CA THR A 72 -21.81 -19.45 -7.34
C THR A 72 -22.09 -18.48 -8.47
N VAL A 73 -21.19 -18.45 -9.45
CA VAL A 73 -21.46 -17.94 -10.79
C VAL A 73 -22.27 -18.97 -11.58
N LEU A 74 -21.87 -20.24 -11.48
CA LEU A 74 -22.48 -21.37 -12.18
C LEU A 74 -23.98 -21.45 -11.90
N ILE A 75 -24.78 -21.40 -12.97
CA ILE A 75 -26.24 -21.49 -12.94
C ILE A 75 -26.69 -22.90 -12.58
N LYS A 76 -25.95 -23.94 -13.01
CA LYS A 76 -26.21 -25.33 -12.61
C LYS A 76 -25.65 -25.68 -11.23
N GLY A 77 -24.99 -24.73 -10.56
CA GLY A 77 -24.45 -24.88 -9.21
C GLY A 77 -25.54 -24.96 -8.15
N ASP A 78 -25.14 -25.26 -6.91
CA ASP A 78 -26.05 -25.43 -5.78
C ASP A 78 -26.74 -24.13 -5.33
N TYR A 79 -26.10 -22.96 -5.51
CA TYR A 79 -26.66 -21.66 -5.14
C TYR A 79 -26.26 -20.53 -6.11
N PRO A 80 -26.85 -20.47 -7.32
CA PRO A 80 -26.53 -19.43 -8.29
C PRO A 80 -26.81 -18.02 -7.77
N TYR A 81 -25.85 -17.09 -7.92
CA TYR A 81 -26.02 -15.72 -7.45
C TYR A 81 -27.20 -15.00 -8.15
N VAL A 82 -27.39 -15.28 -9.44
CA VAL A 82 -28.40 -14.66 -10.30
C VAL A 82 -29.85 -15.01 -9.92
N GLU A 83 -30.06 -16.02 -9.07
CA GLU A 83 -31.39 -16.39 -8.57
C GLU A 83 -31.78 -15.60 -7.31
N THR A 84 -30.84 -14.85 -6.71
CA THR A 84 -31.09 -14.13 -5.47
C THR A 84 -31.87 -12.84 -5.67
N ASP A 85 -32.68 -12.43 -4.69
CA ASP A 85 -33.31 -11.11 -4.71
C ASP A 85 -32.29 -9.97 -4.57
N VAL A 86 -31.14 -10.24 -3.94
CA VAL A 86 -30.03 -9.27 -3.82
C VAL A 86 -29.43 -8.94 -5.19
N TYR A 87 -29.34 -9.91 -6.11
CA TYR A 87 -28.97 -9.64 -7.50
C TYR A 87 -29.99 -8.74 -8.21
N LYS A 88 -31.30 -8.99 -8.02
CA LYS A 88 -32.33 -8.09 -8.58
C LYS A 88 -32.21 -6.67 -8.02
N GLN A 89 -31.90 -6.55 -6.73
CA GLN A 89 -31.69 -5.27 -6.06
C GLN A 89 -30.42 -4.55 -6.58
N SER A 90 -29.33 -5.28 -6.85
CA SER A 90 -28.10 -4.68 -7.39
C SER A 90 -28.30 -4.10 -8.79
N LEU A 91 -29.13 -4.73 -9.62
CA LEU A 91 -29.54 -4.19 -10.94
C LEU A 91 -30.46 -2.97 -10.79
N ALA A 92 -31.46 -3.06 -9.90
CA ALA A 92 -32.41 -1.97 -9.64
C ALA A 92 -31.72 -0.72 -9.05
N TYR A 93 -30.58 -0.89 -8.38
CA TYR A 93 -29.80 0.20 -7.80
C TYR A 93 -29.26 1.20 -8.84
N GLN A 94 -29.13 0.78 -10.10
CA GLN A 94 -28.56 1.56 -11.20
C GLN A 94 -27.18 2.14 -10.84
N PRO A 95 -26.19 1.29 -10.52
CA PRO A 95 -24.87 1.73 -10.11
C PRO A 95 -24.13 2.45 -11.23
N ASP A 96 -23.24 3.38 -10.86
CA ASP A 96 -22.27 3.99 -11.77
C ASP A 96 -20.99 3.14 -11.84
N VAL A 97 -20.68 2.36 -10.78
CA VAL A 97 -19.56 1.41 -10.70
C VAL A 97 -20.04 0.06 -10.16
N VAL A 98 -19.64 -1.05 -10.78
CA VAL A 98 -19.92 -2.40 -10.29
C VAL A 98 -18.61 -3.14 -10.07
N LEU A 99 -18.39 -3.60 -8.84
CA LEU A 99 -17.27 -4.47 -8.45
C LEU A 99 -17.78 -5.90 -8.35
N ILE A 100 -17.27 -6.83 -9.18
CA ILE A 100 -17.74 -8.22 -9.19
C ILE A 100 -16.65 -9.16 -8.64
N LYS A 101 -16.98 -9.90 -7.57
CA LYS A 101 -16.08 -10.89 -6.95
C LYS A 101 -16.81 -12.21 -6.66
N LEU A 102 -16.82 -13.12 -7.63
CA LEU A 102 -17.40 -14.46 -7.54
C LEU A 102 -16.44 -15.54 -8.08
N GLY A 103 -16.78 -16.82 -7.91
CA GLY A 103 -15.99 -17.96 -8.39
C GLY A 103 -15.45 -18.88 -7.29
N THR A 104 -15.37 -18.42 -6.04
CA THR A 104 -14.80 -19.22 -4.94
C THR A 104 -15.63 -20.47 -4.62
N ASN A 105 -16.96 -20.35 -4.53
CA ASN A 105 -17.85 -21.47 -4.20
C ASN A 105 -18.07 -22.43 -5.37
N ASP A 106 -17.79 -21.98 -6.59
CA ASP A 106 -17.91 -22.76 -7.81
C ASP A 106 -16.94 -23.96 -7.75
N THR A 107 -15.78 -23.80 -7.10
CA THR A 107 -14.77 -24.87 -6.95
C THR A 107 -15.18 -26.04 -6.05
N LYS A 108 -16.38 -26.01 -5.46
CA LYS A 108 -16.91 -27.15 -4.69
C LYS A 108 -17.19 -28.33 -5.61
N PRO A 109 -16.94 -29.59 -5.20
CA PRO A 109 -17.09 -30.76 -6.07
C PRO A 109 -18.46 -30.87 -6.77
N GLN A 110 -19.56 -30.57 -6.06
CA GLN A 110 -20.90 -30.62 -6.63
C GLN A 110 -21.18 -29.54 -7.69
N ASN A 111 -20.39 -28.46 -7.71
CA ASN A 111 -20.52 -27.33 -8.63
C ASN A 111 -19.51 -27.47 -9.79
N TRP A 112 -18.26 -27.82 -9.46
CA TRP A 112 -17.14 -27.86 -10.41
C TRP A 112 -17.28 -28.93 -11.49
N LYS A 113 -18.19 -29.90 -11.32
CA LYS A 113 -18.61 -30.79 -12.42
C LYS A 113 -19.20 -30.04 -13.63
N TYR A 114 -19.60 -28.78 -13.46
CA TYR A 114 -20.10 -27.88 -14.52
C TYR A 114 -19.09 -26.78 -14.88
N GLN A 115 -17.81 -26.95 -14.57
CA GLN A 115 -16.75 -25.94 -14.83
C GLN A 115 -16.73 -25.41 -16.27
N ASP A 116 -17.11 -26.23 -17.26
CA ASP A 116 -17.12 -25.84 -18.67
C ASP A 116 -18.12 -24.69 -18.96
N ASP A 117 -19.14 -24.53 -18.12
CA ASP A 117 -20.15 -23.45 -18.23
C ASP A 117 -19.67 -22.15 -17.53
N PHE A 118 -18.59 -22.18 -16.75
CA PHE A 118 -18.19 -21.08 -15.86
C PHE A 118 -17.98 -19.75 -16.61
N LEU A 119 -17.28 -19.79 -17.75
CA LEU A 119 -17.01 -18.58 -18.54
C LEU A 119 -18.29 -17.99 -19.14
N GLU A 120 -19.20 -18.83 -19.64
CA GLU A 120 -20.46 -18.40 -20.24
C GLU A 120 -21.41 -17.81 -19.18
N ASP A 121 -21.55 -18.47 -18.03
CA ASP A 121 -22.39 -18.00 -16.93
C ASP A 121 -21.87 -16.68 -16.34
N TYR A 122 -20.55 -16.52 -16.21
CA TYR A 122 -19.96 -15.25 -15.77
C TYR A 122 -20.17 -14.15 -16.81
N GLN A 123 -20.02 -14.48 -18.11
CA GLN A 123 -20.29 -13.54 -19.19
C GLN A 123 -21.74 -13.03 -19.12
N ALA A 124 -22.71 -13.91 -18.93
CA ALA A 124 -24.12 -13.52 -18.78
C ALA A 124 -24.34 -12.59 -17.57
N LEU A 125 -23.67 -12.84 -16.45
CA LEU A 125 -23.70 -11.94 -15.30
C LEU A 125 -23.12 -10.55 -15.66
N ILE A 126 -21.99 -10.49 -16.35
CA ILE A 126 -21.38 -9.22 -16.81
C ILE A 126 -22.36 -8.46 -17.71
N ASP A 127 -22.97 -9.15 -18.68
CA ASP A 127 -23.85 -8.53 -19.66
C ASP A 127 -25.12 -7.97 -19.02
N SER A 128 -25.62 -8.60 -17.95
CA SER A 128 -26.75 -8.06 -17.17
C SER A 128 -26.49 -6.64 -16.62
N TYR A 129 -25.27 -6.36 -16.13
CA TYR A 129 -24.90 -5.05 -15.65
C TYR A 129 -24.62 -4.07 -16.80
N ARG A 130 -24.06 -4.54 -17.92
CA ARG A 130 -23.82 -3.70 -19.11
C ARG A 130 -25.10 -3.15 -19.73
N MET A 131 -26.20 -3.91 -19.64
CA MET A 131 -27.50 -3.52 -20.18
C MET A 131 -28.24 -2.48 -19.32
N LEU A 132 -27.72 -2.14 -18.14
CA LEU A 132 -28.34 -1.13 -17.28
C LEU A 132 -28.24 0.26 -17.91
N SER A 133 -29.30 1.07 -17.75
CA SER A 133 -29.34 2.43 -18.30
C SER A 133 -28.36 3.39 -17.63
N SER A 134 -27.84 3.06 -16.44
CA SER A 134 -26.73 3.78 -15.81
C SER A 134 -25.39 3.61 -16.53
N HIS A 135 -25.25 2.62 -17.43
CA HIS A 135 -24.00 2.29 -18.14
C HIS A 135 -22.79 2.17 -17.20
N PRO A 136 -22.84 1.25 -16.20
CA PRO A 136 -21.84 1.20 -15.15
C PRO A 136 -20.44 0.92 -15.69
N ARG A 137 -19.44 1.49 -15.02
CA ARG A 137 -18.06 1.02 -15.06
C ARG A 137 -17.97 -0.33 -14.32
N ILE A 138 -17.72 -1.41 -15.06
CA ILE A 138 -17.62 -2.76 -14.47
C ILE A 138 -16.15 -3.10 -14.24
N ILE A 139 -15.83 -3.52 -13.02
CA ILE A 139 -14.49 -3.89 -12.58
C ILE A 139 -14.56 -5.30 -11.97
N LEU A 140 -13.76 -6.22 -12.50
CA LEU A 140 -13.65 -7.57 -11.96
C LEU A 140 -12.61 -7.61 -10.83
N LEU A 141 -12.91 -8.30 -9.75
CA LEU A 141 -11.97 -8.56 -8.67
C LEU A 141 -11.60 -10.03 -8.72
N THR A 142 -10.30 -10.36 -8.82
CA THR A 142 -9.88 -11.76 -8.75
C THR A 142 -10.23 -12.36 -7.38
N PRO A 143 -10.30 -13.70 -7.25
CA PRO A 143 -10.39 -14.31 -5.93
C PRO A 143 -9.19 -13.94 -5.06
N ILE A 144 -9.41 -13.82 -3.75
CA ILE A 144 -8.30 -13.79 -2.77
C ILE A 144 -7.67 -15.20 -2.69
N ARG A 145 -6.41 -15.29 -2.25
CA ARG A 145 -5.80 -16.59 -1.97
C ARG A 145 -6.60 -17.34 -0.90
N CYS A 146 -6.84 -18.62 -1.15
CA CYS A 146 -7.48 -19.55 -0.23
C CYS A 146 -6.39 -20.42 0.41
N PHE A 147 -6.44 -20.58 1.74
CA PHE A 147 -5.48 -21.36 2.52
C PHE A 147 -6.09 -22.66 3.07
N LEU A 148 -7.30 -23.02 2.63
CA LEU A 148 -7.92 -24.28 3.01
C LEU A 148 -7.03 -25.46 2.57
N PRO A 149 -6.87 -26.50 3.40
CA PRO A 149 -6.07 -27.66 3.05
C PRO A 149 -6.67 -28.43 1.87
N GLU A 150 -5.84 -29.21 1.19
CA GLU A 150 -6.29 -30.15 0.16
C GLU A 150 -7.39 -31.08 0.70
N GLY A 151 -8.39 -31.39 -0.14
CA GLY A 151 -9.56 -32.19 0.25
C GLY A 151 -10.67 -31.40 0.97
N SER A 152 -10.47 -30.10 1.23
CA SER A 152 -11.55 -29.21 1.69
C SER A 152 -12.67 -29.07 0.65
N SER A 153 -13.86 -28.69 1.11
CA SER A 153 -15.02 -28.52 0.22
C SER A 153 -14.79 -27.45 -0.85
N ILE A 154 -14.09 -26.36 -0.53
CA ILE A 154 -13.64 -25.35 -1.49
C ILE A 154 -12.17 -25.63 -1.84
N ASN A 155 -11.85 -25.65 -3.13
CA ASN A 155 -10.54 -26.08 -3.61
C ASN A 155 -9.62 -24.88 -3.92
N ALA A 156 -8.59 -24.70 -3.09
CA ALA A 156 -7.60 -23.62 -3.25
C ALA A 156 -6.83 -23.69 -4.58
N GLN A 157 -6.53 -24.90 -5.08
CA GLN A 157 -5.79 -25.09 -6.34
C GLN A 157 -6.64 -24.69 -7.54
N PHE A 158 -7.93 -25.05 -7.57
CA PHE A 158 -8.85 -24.62 -8.64
C PHE A 158 -9.06 -23.11 -8.62
N ILE A 159 -9.11 -22.48 -7.43
CA ILE A 159 -9.15 -21.01 -7.34
C ILE A 159 -7.94 -20.37 -8.03
N GLU A 160 -6.74 -20.85 -7.71
CA GLU A 160 -5.47 -20.27 -8.19
C GLU A 160 -5.20 -20.56 -9.68
N LYS A 161 -5.45 -21.81 -10.10
CA LYS A 161 -5.03 -22.32 -11.42
C LYS A 161 -6.12 -22.26 -12.49
N GLU A 162 -7.38 -22.10 -12.09
CA GLU A 162 -8.51 -22.15 -13.04
C GLU A 162 -9.41 -20.91 -12.92
N VAL A 163 -10.04 -20.67 -11.76
CA VAL A 163 -10.97 -19.54 -11.57
C VAL A 163 -10.28 -18.20 -11.83
N ARG A 164 -9.12 -17.95 -11.22
CA ARG A 164 -8.40 -16.68 -11.41
C ARG A 164 -8.05 -16.43 -12.89
N PRO A 165 -7.37 -17.35 -13.62
CA PRO A 165 -7.15 -17.18 -15.06
C PRO A 165 -8.41 -16.96 -15.89
N MET A 166 -9.53 -17.63 -15.56
CA MET A 166 -10.80 -17.42 -16.26
C MET A 166 -11.37 -16.01 -16.03
N VAL A 167 -11.27 -15.47 -14.81
CA VAL A 167 -11.66 -14.07 -14.52
C VAL A 167 -10.75 -13.07 -15.25
N GLU A 168 -9.46 -13.33 -15.31
CA GLU A 168 -8.51 -12.54 -16.11
C GLU A 168 -8.84 -12.59 -17.60
N GLU A 169 -9.18 -13.76 -18.14
CA GLU A 169 -9.60 -13.92 -19.54
C GLU A 169 -10.89 -13.15 -19.84
N LEU A 170 -11.89 -13.20 -18.95
CA LEU A 170 -13.12 -12.44 -19.08
C LEU A 170 -12.84 -10.94 -19.11
N ALA A 171 -12.03 -10.42 -18.19
CA ALA A 171 -11.66 -9.00 -18.18
C ALA A 171 -11.05 -8.57 -19.52
N TRP A 172 -10.09 -9.34 -20.02
CA TRP A 172 -9.39 -9.03 -21.27
C TRP A 172 -10.31 -9.10 -22.50
N LYS A 173 -11.07 -10.20 -22.68
CA LYS A 173 -11.99 -10.38 -23.83
C LYS A 173 -13.02 -9.26 -23.90
N ASN A 174 -13.47 -8.80 -22.74
CA ASN A 174 -14.52 -7.81 -22.60
C ASN A 174 -14.00 -6.37 -22.48
N ASN A 175 -12.68 -6.17 -22.49
CA ASN A 175 -12.04 -4.87 -22.23
C ASN A 175 -12.58 -4.22 -20.93
N LEU A 176 -12.67 -5.02 -19.86
CA LEU A 176 -13.08 -4.59 -18.53
C LEU A 176 -11.87 -4.40 -17.63
N GLU A 177 -12.01 -3.46 -16.72
CA GLU A 177 -11.03 -3.23 -15.67
C GLU A 177 -10.96 -4.42 -14.70
N ILE A 178 -9.78 -4.64 -14.11
CA ILE A 178 -9.53 -5.74 -13.18
C ILE A 178 -8.63 -5.29 -12.03
N ILE A 179 -8.89 -5.80 -10.83
CA ILE A 179 -8.04 -5.65 -9.65
C ILE A 179 -7.67 -7.04 -9.13
N ASN A 180 -6.37 -7.28 -8.97
CA ASN A 180 -5.80 -8.51 -8.47
C ASN A 180 -5.89 -8.57 -6.94
N MET A 181 -6.85 -9.32 -6.40
CA MET A 181 -6.97 -9.55 -4.96
C MET A 181 -6.17 -10.76 -4.48
N PHE A 182 -5.55 -11.54 -5.37
CA PHE A 182 -4.99 -12.83 -5.01
C PHE A 182 -3.80 -12.73 -4.07
N ASN A 183 -2.93 -11.73 -4.30
CA ASN A 183 -1.66 -11.57 -3.61
C ASN A 183 -1.71 -10.73 -2.33
N ILE A 184 -2.87 -10.16 -1.99
CA ILE A 184 -2.99 -9.11 -0.95
C ILE A 184 -2.65 -9.62 0.47
N PHE A 185 -2.78 -10.92 0.72
CA PHE A 185 -2.45 -11.54 2.01
C PHE A 185 -1.13 -12.32 1.99
N GLY A 186 -0.41 -12.31 0.86
CA GLY A 186 0.78 -13.13 0.64
C GLY A 186 0.46 -14.61 0.41
N ASP A 187 1.47 -15.45 0.59
CA ASP A 187 1.45 -16.91 0.46
C ASP A 187 1.52 -17.67 1.79
N GLU A 188 1.72 -16.96 2.90
CA GLU A 188 1.69 -17.53 4.24
C GLU A 188 0.34 -17.31 4.90
N PHE A 189 -0.21 -18.37 5.50
CA PHE A 189 -1.42 -18.30 6.29
C PHE A 189 -1.21 -17.44 7.54
N LYS A 190 -2.07 -16.44 7.72
CA LYS A 190 -2.10 -15.56 8.88
C LYS A 190 -3.53 -15.52 9.42
N ASP A 191 -3.71 -16.08 10.62
CA ASP A 191 -5.02 -16.20 11.28
C ASP A 191 -5.70 -14.84 11.49
N TYR A 192 -4.95 -13.80 11.82
CA TYR A 192 -5.48 -12.45 11.98
C TYR A 192 -5.94 -11.79 10.68
N LEU A 193 -5.54 -12.31 9.50
CA LEU A 193 -6.01 -11.84 8.18
C LEU A 193 -7.15 -12.71 7.65
N THR A 194 -7.06 -14.03 7.82
CA THR A 194 -8.04 -15.00 7.33
C THR A 194 -8.30 -16.08 8.39
N PRO A 195 -9.13 -15.84 9.42
CA PRO A 195 -9.20 -16.70 10.62
C PRO A 195 -9.61 -18.15 10.34
N ASP A 196 -10.41 -18.39 9.30
CA ASP A 196 -10.85 -19.72 8.88
C ASP A 196 -10.17 -20.22 7.60
N LYS A 197 -9.05 -19.59 7.21
CA LYS A 197 -8.29 -19.88 5.98
C LYS A 197 -9.01 -19.53 4.67
N LEU A 198 -10.19 -18.89 4.72
CA LEU A 198 -10.99 -18.56 3.54
C LEU A 198 -11.54 -17.13 3.56
N HIS A 199 -12.19 -16.73 4.64
CA HIS A 199 -12.84 -15.43 4.80
C HIS A 199 -11.88 -14.44 5.44
N PRO A 200 -11.79 -13.19 4.94
CA PRO A 200 -11.03 -12.15 5.59
C PRO A 200 -11.58 -11.83 6.99
N SER A 201 -10.70 -11.50 7.93
CA SER A 201 -11.05 -10.76 9.13
C SER A 201 -11.42 -9.31 8.78
N SER A 202 -11.81 -8.51 9.77
CA SER A 202 -11.99 -7.06 9.60
C SER A 202 -10.70 -6.36 9.12
N ILE A 203 -9.52 -6.82 9.59
CA ILE A 203 -8.20 -6.33 9.15
C ILE A 203 -7.98 -6.67 7.67
N GLY A 204 -8.22 -7.94 7.29
CA GLY A 204 -8.10 -8.38 5.90
C GLY A 204 -9.08 -7.65 4.96
N ALA A 205 -10.30 -7.40 5.42
CA ALA A 205 -11.30 -6.62 4.70
C ALA A 205 -10.88 -5.14 4.51
N GLY A 206 -10.21 -4.54 5.49
CA GLY A 206 -9.65 -3.19 5.33
C GLY A 206 -8.53 -3.12 4.29
N LEU A 207 -7.68 -4.16 4.19
CA LEU A 207 -6.66 -4.24 3.12
C LEU A 207 -7.31 -4.36 1.74
N MET A 208 -8.39 -5.13 1.61
CA MET A 208 -9.18 -5.20 0.37
C MET A 208 -9.77 -3.83 0.01
N ALA A 209 -10.39 -3.15 0.97
CA ALA A 209 -10.98 -1.83 0.77
C ALA A 209 -9.93 -0.80 0.31
N LYS A 210 -8.76 -0.79 0.96
CA LYS A 210 -7.64 0.08 0.59
C LYS A 210 -7.17 -0.16 -0.85
N LYS A 211 -7.00 -1.42 -1.27
CA LYS A 211 -6.56 -1.74 -2.64
C LYS A 211 -7.58 -1.27 -3.68
N ILE A 212 -8.88 -1.45 -3.41
CA ILE A 212 -9.96 -0.95 -4.28
C ILE A 212 -9.95 0.57 -4.32
N TYR A 213 -9.88 1.23 -3.16
CA TYR A 213 -9.82 2.68 -3.06
C TYR A 213 -8.67 3.25 -3.88
N ASN A 214 -7.46 2.71 -3.72
CA ASN A 214 -6.28 3.15 -4.46
C ASN A 214 -6.47 3.06 -5.98
N TYR A 215 -7.23 2.08 -6.48
CA TYR A 215 -7.53 1.96 -7.90
C TYR A 215 -8.62 2.94 -8.37
N LEU A 216 -9.66 3.13 -7.55
CA LEU A 216 -10.78 4.01 -7.87
C LEU A 216 -10.38 5.50 -7.82
N SER A 217 -9.54 5.87 -6.84
CA SER A 217 -9.08 7.23 -6.58
C SER A 217 -8.07 7.75 -7.61
N LEU A 218 -7.52 6.88 -8.48
CA LEU A 218 -6.69 7.32 -9.59
C LEU A 218 -7.46 8.34 -10.45
N PRO A 219 -6.88 9.52 -10.72
CA PRO A 219 -7.53 10.55 -11.51
C PRO A 219 -7.99 10.00 -12.87
N HIS A 220 -9.24 10.30 -13.27
CA HIS A 220 -9.67 10.06 -14.64
C HIS A 220 -8.93 11.04 -15.56
N TYR A 221 -7.86 10.58 -16.19
CA TYR A 221 -7.21 11.39 -17.21
C TYR A 221 -8.00 11.33 -18.51
N THR A 222 -8.74 12.40 -18.79
CA THR A 222 -9.31 12.67 -20.12
C THR A 222 -8.15 12.76 -21.12
N GLN A 223 -8.12 11.80 -22.04
CA GLN A 223 -7.07 11.56 -23.04
C GLN A 223 -6.39 12.84 -23.58
N THR A 224 -5.18 13.19 -23.11
CA THR A 224 -4.26 13.95 -23.97
C THR A 224 -3.62 12.99 -24.96
N LYS A 225 -4.11 13.05 -26.20
CA LYS A 225 -3.66 12.32 -27.41
C LYS A 225 -3.51 10.80 -27.21
N PRO A 226 -4.32 9.97 -27.90
CA PRO A 226 -4.20 8.53 -27.78
C PRO A 226 -2.81 8.09 -28.24
N ILE A 227 -2.24 7.12 -27.53
CA ILE A 227 -0.90 6.56 -27.78
C ILE A 227 -0.88 5.66 -29.05
N LYS A 228 -1.65 6.05 -30.09
CA LYS A 228 -1.77 5.34 -31.37
C LYS A 228 -0.43 5.17 -32.09
N SER A 229 0.61 5.95 -31.74
CA SER A 229 1.95 5.84 -32.32
C SER A 229 2.89 4.86 -31.60
N LEU A 230 2.52 4.31 -30.43
CA LEU A 230 3.39 3.40 -29.65
C LEU A 230 3.33 1.97 -30.17
N ILE A 231 2.16 1.56 -30.62
CA ILE A 231 1.84 0.18 -30.98
C ILE A 231 1.75 0.09 -32.51
N PRO A 232 2.60 -0.72 -33.17
CA PRO A 232 2.47 -0.98 -34.59
C PRO A 232 1.07 -1.51 -34.93
N GLN A 233 0.50 -1.09 -36.07
CA GLN A 233 -0.85 -1.51 -36.49
C GLN A 233 -1.00 -3.05 -36.57
N ASN A 234 0.08 -3.75 -36.87
CA ASN A 234 0.16 -5.21 -36.97
C ASN A 234 0.64 -5.91 -35.69
N ALA A 235 0.66 -5.23 -34.54
CA ALA A 235 1.06 -5.86 -33.28
C ALA A 235 0.08 -6.96 -32.88
N LYS A 236 0.61 -8.12 -32.46
CA LYS A 236 -0.18 -9.24 -31.95
C LYS A 236 -0.68 -8.90 -30.55
N LYS A 237 -2.00 -8.93 -30.36
CA LYS A 237 -2.64 -8.74 -29.05
C LYS A 237 -2.50 -10.01 -28.21
N PHE A 238 -2.34 -9.85 -26.90
CA PHE A 238 -2.37 -10.96 -25.94
C PHE A 238 -2.98 -10.52 -24.61
N ASN A 239 -3.44 -11.49 -23.82
CA ASN A 239 -3.89 -11.30 -22.45
C ASN A 239 -2.69 -11.31 -21.49
N PHE A 240 -2.50 -10.25 -20.71
CA PHE A 240 -1.55 -10.21 -19.60
C PHE A 240 -2.33 -10.01 -18.31
N HIS A 241 -2.78 -11.11 -17.69
CA HIS A 241 -3.51 -11.09 -16.43
C HIS A 241 -4.72 -10.13 -16.42
N GLY A 242 -5.52 -10.17 -17.49
CA GLY A 242 -6.67 -9.30 -17.70
C GLY A 242 -6.36 -7.98 -18.36
N TYR A 243 -5.09 -7.64 -18.59
CA TYR A 243 -4.68 -6.42 -19.29
C TYR A 243 -4.37 -6.66 -20.76
N GLN A 244 -4.61 -5.65 -21.60
CA GLN A 244 -4.29 -5.72 -23.02
C GLN A 244 -2.79 -5.55 -23.27
N GLY A 245 -2.13 -6.65 -23.65
CA GLY A 245 -0.76 -6.68 -24.13
C GLY A 245 -0.65 -6.60 -25.66
N TYR A 246 0.49 -6.09 -26.14
CA TYR A 246 0.86 -5.99 -27.54
C TYR A 246 2.29 -6.50 -27.76
N GLU A 247 2.45 -7.39 -28.71
CA GLU A 247 3.72 -7.97 -29.13
C GLU A 247 4.05 -7.50 -30.56
N PHE A 248 5.28 -7.02 -30.77
CA PHE A 248 5.75 -6.58 -32.08
C PHE A 248 7.27 -6.72 -32.20
N TYR A 249 7.76 -6.59 -33.43
CA TYR A 249 9.19 -6.64 -33.71
C TYR A 249 9.71 -5.26 -34.13
N ASP A 250 10.81 -4.81 -33.52
CA ASP A 250 11.55 -3.62 -33.93
C ASP A 250 12.92 -4.05 -34.48
N ARG A 251 13.09 -3.97 -35.81
CA ARG A 251 14.30 -4.46 -36.51
C ARG A 251 14.66 -5.91 -36.15
N GLY A 252 13.66 -6.79 -36.13
CA GLY A 252 13.82 -8.21 -35.79
C GLY A 252 13.95 -8.50 -34.29
N VAL A 253 13.90 -7.49 -33.42
CA VAL A 253 13.93 -7.66 -31.96
C VAL A 253 12.51 -7.73 -31.42
N LEU A 254 12.22 -8.75 -30.61
CA LEU A 254 10.95 -8.89 -29.91
C LEU A 254 10.76 -7.77 -28.88
N CYS A 255 9.65 -7.06 -28.97
CA CYS A 255 9.21 -6.05 -28.01
C CYS A 255 7.78 -6.34 -27.54
N LYS A 256 7.49 -6.03 -26.28
CA LYS A 256 6.15 -6.13 -25.70
C LYS A 256 5.78 -4.87 -24.94
N ILE A 257 4.50 -4.54 -24.93
CA ILE A 257 3.93 -3.44 -24.15
C ILE A 257 2.58 -3.89 -23.61
N VAL A 258 2.36 -3.72 -22.31
CA VAL A 258 1.05 -3.89 -21.66
C VAL A 258 0.57 -2.52 -21.21
N ARG A 259 -0.69 -2.22 -21.49
CA ARG A 259 -1.30 -0.94 -21.17
C ARG A 259 -2.11 -1.05 -19.88
N PRO A 260 -2.02 -0.07 -18.97
CA PRO A 260 -2.98 0.03 -17.89
C PRO A 260 -4.34 0.45 -18.45
N TYR A 261 -5.42 0.13 -17.72
CA TYR A 261 -6.76 0.63 -18.07
C TYR A 261 -6.89 2.13 -17.83
N ARG A 262 -6.15 2.68 -16.87
CA ARG A 262 -6.13 4.10 -16.52
C ARG A 262 -4.68 4.59 -16.52
N ASP A 263 -4.39 5.58 -17.34
CA ASP A 263 -3.06 6.19 -17.38
C ASP A 263 -2.82 6.99 -16.10
N ALA A 264 -1.75 6.69 -15.36
CA ALA A 264 -1.28 7.62 -14.34
C ALA A 264 -0.72 8.89 -14.99
N ASN A 265 -0.82 10.02 -14.27
CA ASN A 265 -0.31 11.30 -14.76
C ASN A 265 1.15 11.16 -15.23
N GLY A 266 1.46 11.72 -16.40
CA GLY A 266 2.81 11.64 -17.00
C GLY A 266 3.20 10.27 -17.55
N LYS A 267 2.28 9.29 -17.65
CA LYS A 267 2.46 7.98 -18.29
C LYS A 267 3.76 7.28 -17.85
N PRO A 268 3.91 6.98 -16.54
CA PRO A 268 5.07 6.29 -16.03
C PRO A 268 5.14 4.87 -16.59
N TRP A 269 6.34 4.31 -16.64
CA TRP A 269 6.54 3.02 -17.29
C TRP A 269 7.76 2.28 -16.77
N VAL A 270 7.71 0.96 -16.93
CA VAL A 270 8.74 -0.01 -16.54
C VAL A 270 9.33 -0.61 -17.80
N ILE A 271 10.66 -0.82 -17.82
CA ILE A 271 11.30 -1.74 -18.75
C ILE A 271 11.78 -2.97 -18.00
N ARG A 272 11.11 -4.10 -18.26
CA ARG A 272 11.45 -5.41 -17.74
C ARG A 272 12.58 -6.01 -18.56
N ALA A 273 13.67 -6.42 -17.91
CA ALA A 273 14.86 -6.85 -18.62
C ALA A 273 14.77 -8.26 -19.20
N ARG A 274 14.19 -9.20 -18.44
CA ARG A 274 14.19 -10.66 -18.72
C ARG A 274 12.95 -11.32 -18.14
N PHE A 275 12.80 -12.61 -18.45
CA PHE A 275 11.77 -13.49 -17.86
C PHE A 275 10.37 -12.89 -17.93
N TRP A 276 9.93 -12.56 -19.16
CA TRP A 276 8.60 -11.99 -19.40
C TRP A 276 7.50 -12.86 -18.79
N GLY A 277 6.67 -12.29 -17.91
CA GLY A 277 5.54 -12.97 -17.26
C GLY A 277 5.91 -13.92 -16.11
N HIS A 278 7.18 -14.03 -15.73
CA HIS A 278 7.59 -14.73 -14.52
C HIS A 278 7.45 -13.82 -13.31
N GLU A 279 6.81 -14.28 -12.22
CA GLU A 279 6.57 -13.48 -11.00
C GLU A 279 5.99 -12.07 -11.28
N PRO A 280 4.84 -11.98 -11.99
CA PRO A 280 4.32 -10.72 -12.54
C PRO A 280 3.59 -9.85 -11.52
N GLN A 281 3.49 -10.24 -10.25
CA GLN A 281 2.69 -9.53 -9.24
C GLN A 281 3.04 -8.04 -9.12
N THR A 282 4.33 -7.68 -9.19
CA THR A 282 4.78 -6.28 -9.20
C THR A 282 4.33 -5.56 -10.47
N ASP A 283 4.44 -6.20 -11.64
CA ASP A 283 3.98 -5.64 -12.92
C ASP A 283 2.47 -5.39 -12.92
N ILE A 284 1.69 -6.34 -12.38
CA ILE A 284 0.23 -6.25 -12.27
C ILE A 284 -0.17 -5.11 -11.34
N ASP A 285 0.42 -5.01 -10.16
CA ASP A 285 0.10 -3.92 -9.23
C ASP A 285 0.54 -2.56 -9.79
N LEU A 286 1.63 -2.47 -10.56
CA LEU A 286 2.00 -1.24 -11.24
C LEU A 286 1.03 -0.88 -12.39
N LEU A 287 0.49 -1.85 -13.12
CA LEU A 287 -0.59 -1.63 -14.09
C LEU A 287 -1.84 -1.07 -13.41
N GLU A 288 -2.18 -1.58 -12.23
CA GLU A 288 -3.27 -1.03 -11.41
C GLU A 288 -3.00 0.42 -11.00
N GLN A 289 -1.75 0.78 -10.75
CA GLN A 289 -1.30 2.15 -10.47
C GLN A 289 -1.10 3.01 -11.72
N GLY A 290 -1.48 2.51 -12.91
CA GLY A 290 -1.44 3.27 -14.16
C GLY A 290 -0.09 3.35 -14.86
N PHE A 291 0.83 2.41 -14.58
CA PHE A 291 2.11 2.27 -15.27
C PHE A 291 1.97 1.42 -16.52
N TYR A 292 2.79 1.72 -17.54
CA TYR A 292 2.99 0.85 -18.68
C TYR A 292 4.09 -0.17 -18.39
N ILE A 293 3.87 -1.45 -18.70
CA ILE A 293 4.89 -2.49 -18.57
C ILE A 293 5.45 -2.79 -19.96
N THR A 294 6.76 -2.67 -20.13
CA THR A 294 7.42 -2.82 -21.43
C THR A 294 8.56 -3.83 -21.38
N TYR A 295 8.85 -4.42 -22.53
CA TYR A 295 9.95 -5.36 -22.71
C TYR A 295 10.61 -5.14 -24.07
N CYS A 296 11.94 -5.16 -24.09
CA CYS A 296 12.73 -5.15 -25.31
C CYS A 296 13.82 -6.19 -25.18
N ASP A 297 13.79 -7.20 -26.05
CA ASP A 297 14.61 -8.38 -25.88
C ASP A 297 16.12 -8.10 -25.97
N VAL A 298 16.82 -8.49 -24.91
CA VAL A 298 18.28 -8.39 -24.73
C VAL A 298 18.84 -9.69 -24.15
N ALA A 299 18.11 -10.80 -24.27
CA ALA A 299 18.34 -12.07 -23.61
C ALA A 299 19.80 -12.53 -23.58
N ASP A 300 20.39 -12.67 -24.77
CA ASP A 300 21.73 -13.22 -24.97
C ASP A 300 22.79 -12.11 -25.15
N LEU A 301 22.50 -10.88 -24.71
CA LEU A 301 23.43 -9.75 -24.82
C LEU A 301 24.11 -9.37 -23.51
N TYR A 302 23.69 -9.95 -22.37
CA TYR A 302 24.39 -9.89 -21.07
C TYR A 302 24.85 -8.49 -20.63
N GLY A 303 24.08 -7.44 -20.94
CA GLY A 303 24.44 -6.06 -20.59
C GLY A 303 25.53 -5.42 -21.45
N SER A 304 25.99 -6.07 -22.53
CA SER A 304 27.01 -5.55 -23.46
C SER A 304 26.61 -4.21 -24.10
N ASN A 305 27.57 -3.53 -24.74
CA ASN A 305 27.30 -2.28 -25.47
C ASN A 305 26.18 -2.43 -26.50
N LYS A 306 26.09 -3.60 -27.18
CA LYS A 306 24.98 -3.92 -28.11
C LYS A 306 23.62 -3.92 -27.41
N ALA A 307 23.55 -4.42 -26.17
CA ALA A 307 22.34 -4.40 -25.35
C ALA A 307 21.96 -2.96 -24.97
N VAL A 308 22.94 -2.17 -24.50
CA VAL A 308 22.74 -0.77 -24.10
C VAL A 308 22.25 0.08 -25.28
N GLU A 309 22.86 -0.07 -26.46
CA GLU A 309 22.42 0.61 -27.68
C GLU A 309 21.00 0.20 -28.10
N ARG A 310 20.65 -1.08 -27.94
CA ARG A 310 19.31 -1.57 -28.22
C ARG A 310 18.27 -0.92 -27.32
N TRP A 311 18.52 -0.87 -26.00
CA TRP A 311 17.65 -0.17 -25.07
C TRP A 311 17.62 1.34 -25.29
N ASN A 312 18.72 1.98 -25.70
CA ASN A 312 18.73 3.40 -26.08
C ASN A 312 17.74 3.69 -27.22
N ARG A 313 17.69 2.82 -28.24
CA ARG A 313 16.72 2.95 -29.35
C ARG A 313 15.29 2.73 -28.88
N PHE A 314 15.06 1.67 -28.09
CA PHE A 314 13.74 1.35 -27.56
C PHE A 314 13.21 2.48 -26.66
N TYR A 315 14.01 2.96 -25.71
CA TYR A 315 13.70 4.10 -24.86
C TYR A 315 13.33 5.34 -25.68
N LYS A 316 14.13 5.69 -26.70
CA LYS A 316 13.83 6.84 -27.58
C LYS A 316 12.47 6.69 -28.26
N LYS A 317 12.11 5.47 -28.69
CA LYS A 317 10.81 5.15 -29.28
C LYS A 317 9.68 5.31 -28.27
N MET A 318 9.84 4.79 -27.05
CA MET A 318 8.85 4.88 -25.97
C MET A 318 8.58 6.32 -25.55
N VAL A 319 9.63 7.12 -25.31
CA VAL A 319 9.50 8.53 -24.93
C VAL A 319 8.93 9.37 -26.08
N LYS A 320 9.33 9.12 -27.34
CA LYS A 320 8.73 9.80 -28.50
C LYS A 320 7.23 9.51 -28.61
N ALA A 321 6.78 8.34 -28.16
CA ALA A 321 5.38 7.96 -28.13
C ALA A 321 4.62 8.50 -26.90
N GLY A 322 5.27 9.26 -26.02
CA GLY A 322 4.64 9.99 -24.92
C GLY A 322 4.76 9.34 -23.54
N LEU A 323 5.54 8.26 -23.40
CA LEU A 323 5.88 7.73 -22.08
C LEU A 323 6.87 8.65 -21.35
N ASN A 324 6.89 8.59 -20.02
CA ASN A 324 7.70 9.47 -19.17
C ASN A 324 9.20 9.44 -19.56
N LYS A 325 9.89 10.58 -19.40
CA LYS A 325 11.35 10.65 -19.64
C LYS A 325 12.16 9.87 -18.60
N LYS A 326 11.63 9.65 -17.39
CA LYS A 326 12.23 8.78 -16.39
C LYS A 326 11.54 7.41 -16.41
N VAL A 327 12.32 6.35 -16.61
CA VAL A 327 11.86 4.96 -16.67
C VAL A 327 12.27 4.18 -15.43
N VAL A 328 11.38 3.30 -14.95
CA VAL A 328 11.72 2.31 -13.91
C VAL A 328 12.40 1.12 -14.58
N LEU A 329 13.55 0.71 -14.06
CA LEU A 329 14.25 -0.47 -14.57
C LEU A 329 13.94 -1.66 -13.66
N GLU A 330 13.51 -2.77 -14.26
CA GLU A 330 13.30 -4.02 -13.54
C GLU A 330 14.24 -5.11 -14.07
N GLY A 331 15.07 -5.67 -13.18
CA GLY A 331 16.08 -6.66 -13.54
C GLY A 331 16.15 -7.83 -12.57
N MET A 332 15.72 -9.01 -13.02
CA MET A 332 15.83 -10.24 -12.23
C MET A 332 17.02 -11.10 -12.72
N SER A 333 17.78 -11.70 -11.80
CA SER A 333 18.93 -12.57 -12.10
C SER A 333 19.89 -11.87 -13.08
N ARG A 334 20.27 -12.49 -14.20
CA ARG A 334 21.10 -11.88 -15.25
C ARG A 334 20.55 -10.59 -15.87
N GLY A 335 19.28 -10.26 -15.62
CA GLY A 335 18.70 -8.95 -15.93
C GLY A 335 19.44 -7.80 -15.22
N GLY A 336 20.07 -8.07 -14.07
CA GLY A 336 20.95 -7.14 -13.34
C GLY A 336 22.02 -6.49 -14.23
N LEU A 337 22.65 -7.28 -15.10
CA LEU A 337 23.71 -6.82 -16.00
C LEU A 337 23.25 -5.66 -16.90
N ILE A 338 22.09 -5.80 -17.55
CA ILE A 338 21.62 -4.76 -18.48
C ILE A 338 21.00 -3.56 -17.74
N VAL A 339 20.26 -3.76 -16.64
CA VAL A 339 19.64 -2.62 -15.94
C VAL A 339 20.70 -1.66 -15.42
N TYR A 340 21.78 -2.17 -14.82
CA TYR A 340 22.85 -1.34 -14.29
C TYR A 340 23.75 -0.76 -15.38
N ASN A 341 24.13 -1.54 -16.39
CA ASN A 341 24.94 -1.02 -17.49
C ASN A 341 24.19 0.06 -18.29
N TRP A 342 22.88 -0.08 -18.48
CA TRP A 342 22.08 0.96 -19.12
C TRP A 342 21.95 2.19 -18.21
N ALA A 343 21.65 2.01 -16.92
CA ALA A 343 21.54 3.10 -15.95
C ALA A 343 22.83 3.92 -15.84
N ALA A 344 24.00 3.28 -15.79
CA ALA A 344 25.30 3.96 -15.72
C ALA A 344 25.55 4.89 -16.91
N LYS A 345 25.08 4.51 -18.11
CA LYS A 345 25.18 5.34 -19.33
C LYS A 345 24.04 6.34 -19.50
N ASN A 346 22.97 6.22 -18.72
CA ASN A 346 21.70 6.94 -18.92
C ASN A 346 21.08 7.43 -17.61
N SER A 347 21.89 7.76 -16.61
CA SER A 347 21.44 7.95 -15.22
C SER A 347 20.31 8.96 -15.05
N HIS A 348 20.34 10.07 -15.79
CA HIS A 348 19.29 11.11 -15.78
C HIS A 348 17.92 10.65 -16.33
N LYS A 349 17.86 9.48 -16.98
CA LYS A 349 16.65 8.88 -17.55
C LYS A 349 16.03 7.82 -16.63
N VAL A 350 16.62 7.55 -15.47
CA VAL A 350 16.19 6.48 -14.57
C VAL A 350 15.32 7.10 -13.47
N ALA A 351 14.15 6.52 -13.23
CA ALA A 351 13.30 6.86 -12.09
C ALA A 351 13.79 6.14 -10.83
N CYS A 352 13.93 4.82 -10.92
CA CYS A 352 14.51 3.93 -9.93
C CYS A 352 14.86 2.57 -10.55
N ILE A 353 15.52 1.73 -9.77
CA ILE A 353 15.84 0.34 -10.13
C ILE A 353 15.20 -0.59 -9.09
N TYR A 354 14.39 -1.53 -9.56
CA TYR A 354 14.02 -2.73 -8.82
C TYR A 354 14.83 -3.90 -9.41
N ALA A 355 15.64 -4.55 -8.58
CA ALA A 355 16.40 -5.71 -9.02
C ALA A 355 16.21 -6.91 -8.07
N ASP A 356 16.14 -8.11 -8.62
CA ASP A 356 15.83 -9.33 -7.87
C ASP A 356 16.90 -10.40 -8.11
N ALA A 357 17.53 -10.86 -7.02
CA ALA A 357 18.75 -11.69 -7.05
C ALA A 357 19.70 -11.28 -8.21
N PRO A 358 20.05 -9.99 -8.35
CA PRO A 358 20.64 -9.50 -9.59
C PRO A 358 22.09 -9.94 -9.73
N VAL A 359 22.45 -10.41 -10.92
CA VAL A 359 23.86 -10.61 -11.27
C VAL A 359 24.50 -9.23 -11.41
N MET A 360 25.46 -8.95 -10.54
CA MET A 360 26.18 -7.69 -10.47
C MET A 360 27.59 -7.77 -11.07
N ASP A 361 28.12 -8.97 -11.25
CA ASP A 361 29.37 -9.19 -11.97
C ASP A 361 29.32 -10.49 -12.77
N PHE A 362 29.53 -10.40 -14.09
CA PHE A 362 29.47 -11.58 -14.93
C PHE A 362 30.58 -12.60 -14.62
N LYS A 363 31.63 -12.17 -13.89
CA LYS A 363 32.71 -13.03 -13.40
C LYS A 363 32.21 -14.00 -12.33
N SER A 364 31.28 -13.57 -11.46
CA SER A 364 30.59 -14.44 -10.50
C SER A 364 29.69 -15.43 -11.27
N TRP A 365 28.70 -14.91 -11.99
CA TRP A 365 27.85 -15.69 -12.90
C TRP A 365 27.75 -14.97 -14.26
N PRO A 366 27.97 -15.61 -15.42
CA PRO A 366 28.02 -17.05 -15.63
C PRO A 366 29.42 -17.68 -15.59
N MET A 367 30.49 -16.89 -15.46
CA MET A 367 31.86 -17.40 -15.64
C MET A 367 32.34 -18.33 -14.52
N GLY A 368 31.71 -18.30 -13.34
CA GLY A 368 32.08 -19.17 -12.21
C GLY A 368 33.49 -18.90 -11.69
N LYS A 369 33.90 -17.63 -11.61
CA LYS A 369 35.16 -17.20 -10.99
C LYS A 369 35.04 -16.88 -9.49
N GLY A 370 33.87 -17.14 -8.92
CA GLY A 370 33.60 -17.15 -7.48
C GLY A 370 33.10 -18.53 -7.05
N LYS A 371 32.15 -18.55 -6.11
CA LYS A 371 31.46 -19.75 -5.61
C LYS A 371 30.54 -20.43 -6.64
N PRO A 372 29.82 -19.71 -7.53
CA PRO A 372 28.88 -20.36 -8.44
C PRO A 372 29.59 -21.27 -9.45
N THR A 373 28.92 -22.37 -9.83
CA THR A 373 29.37 -23.21 -10.93
C THR A 373 29.30 -22.43 -12.25
N LYS A 374 30.36 -22.52 -13.04
CA LYS A 374 30.42 -21.94 -14.39
C LYS A 374 29.29 -22.49 -15.27
N SER A 375 28.52 -21.60 -15.91
CA SER A 375 27.63 -21.96 -17.02
C SER A 375 28.42 -21.85 -18.33
N GLU A 376 28.82 -22.98 -18.90
CA GLU A 376 29.62 -23.02 -20.14
C GLU A 376 28.88 -22.34 -21.31
N ASP A 377 27.59 -22.60 -21.46
CA ASP A 377 26.80 -22.06 -22.57
C ASP A 377 26.56 -20.57 -22.42
N ASP A 378 26.20 -20.09 -21.22
CA ASP A 378 26.05 -18.65 -20.99
C ASP A 378 27.40 -17.92 -21.09
N THR A 379 28.52 -18.56 -20.70
CA THR A 379 29.86 -17.97 -20.85
C THR A 379 30.23 -17.79 -22.32
N LYS A 380 29.97 -18.79 -23.18
CA LYS A 380 30.21 -18.67 -24.63
C LYS A 380 29.35 -17.56 -25.25
N LYS A 381 28.08 -17.47 -24.87
CA LYS A 381 27.18 -16.41 -25.33
C LYS A 381 27.61 -15.03 -24.83
N LEU A 382 28.04 -14.92 -23.57
CA LEU A 382 28.64 -13.71 -23.00
C LEU A 382 29.84 -13.26 -23.83
N PHE A 383 30.78 -14.16 -24.12
CA PHE A 383 31.97 -13.83 -24.91
C PHE A 383 31.59 -13.34 -26.31
N THR A 384 30.61 -14.01 -26.94
CA THR A 384 30.08 -13.59 -28.24
C THR A 384 29.42 -12.21 -28.17
N ALA A 385 28.66 -11.93 -27.11
CA ALA A 385 27.95 -10.66 -26.92
C ALA A 385 28.91 -9.47 -26.75
N TYR A 386 29.96 -9.66 -25.96
CA TYR A 386 30.99 -8.65 -25.69
C TYR A 386 32.12 -8.62 -26.73
N GLY A 387 32.28 -9.67 -27.54
CA GLY A 387 33.38 -9.81 -28.47
C GLY A 387 34.70 -10.21 -27.80
N PHE A 388 34.64 -10.91 -26.67
CA PHE A 388 35.84 -11.41 -25.98
C PHE A 388 36.44 -12.58 -26.75
N MET A 389 37.73 -12.49 -27.06
CA MET A 389 38.48 -13.52 -27.78
C MET A 389 38.93 -14.66 -26.86
N ASN A 390 39.04 -14.37 -25.55
CA ASN A 390 39.44 -15.34 -24.54
C ASN A 390 38.94 -14.90 -23.15
N GLU A 391 39.09 -15.80 -22.18
CA GLU A 391 38.65 -15.58 -20.81
C GLU A 391 39.40 -14.43 -20.10
N ASN A 392 40.68 -14.23 -20.39
CA ASN A 392 41.47 -13.16 -19.77
C ASN A 392 40.89 -11.78 -20.09
N GLN A 393 40.46 -11.54 -21.33
CA GLN A 393 39.78 -10.30 -21.70
C GLN A 393 38.50 -10.06 -20.88
N ALA A 394 37.74 -11.13 -20.59
CA ALA A 394 36.55 -11.04 -19.76
C ALA A 394 36.88 -10.79 -18.28
N ILE A 395 37.94 -11.42 -17.75
CA ILE A 395 38.43 -11.21 -16.37
C ILE A 395 38.92 -9.77 -16.17
N GLU A 396 39.60 -9.20 -17.16
CA GLU A 396 40.15 -7.84 -17.12
C GLU A 396 39.07 -6.75 -17.29
N TRP A 397 37.85 -7.10 -17.70
CA TRP A 397 36.77 -6.16 -17.93
C TRP A 397 36.29 -5.46 -16.64
N LYS A 398 36.28 -4.12 -16.66
CA LYS A 398 35.97 -3.23 -15.52
C LYS A 398 34.68 -2.41 -15.70
N HIS A 399 33.71 -2.97 -16.43
CA HIS A 399 32.42 -2.31 -16.69
C HIS A 399 31.24 -3.23 -16.35
N ASN A 400 31.36 -3.99 -15.25
CA ASN A 400 30.25 -4.71 -14.64
C ASN A 400 29.39 -3.76 -13.79
N PRO A 401 28.14 -4.14 -13.46
CA PRO A 401 27.31 -3.39 -12.51
C PRO A 401 28.03 -2.96 -11.22
N LEU A 402 28.85 -3.84 -10.62
CA LEU A 402 29.66 -3.50 -9.45
C LEU A 402 30.63 -2.34 -9.71
N ASP A 403 31.21 -2.26 -10.90
CA ASP A 403 32.16 -1.21 -11.28
C ASP A 403 31.47 0.15 -11.51
N TRP A 404 30.15 0.16 -11.66
CA TRP A 404 29.35 1.39 -11.86
C TRP A 404 28.81 2.02 -10.58
N ALA A 405 29.08 1.44 -9.40
CA ALA A 405 28.52 1.92 -8.13
C ALA A 405 28.72 3.43 -7.90
N GLU A 406 29.91 3.98 -8.18
CA GLU A 406 30.18 5.42 -8.00
C GLU A 406 29.28 6.30 -8.90
N ILE A 407 29.12 5.91 -10.18
CA ILE A 407 28.29 6.67 -11.13
C ILE A 407 26.82 6.62 -10.70
N ILE A 408 26.36 5.45 -10.28
CA ILE A 408 24.98 5.24 -9.83
C ILE A 408 24.71 6.02 -8.53
N ALA A 409 25.63 5.98 -7.56
CA ALA A 409 25.55 6.73 -6.32
C ALA A 409 25.52 8.25 -6.55
N LYS A 410 26.42 8.78 -7.39
CA LYS A 410 26.44 10.21 -7.76
C LYS A 410 25.16 10.67 -8.43
N ALA A 411 24.52 9.79 -9.19
CA ALA A 411 23.23 10.06 -9.82
C ALA A 411 22.04 10.03 -8.85
N LYS A 412 22.23 9.56 -7.61
CA LYS A 412 21.20 9.43 -6.57
C LYS A 412 19.97 8.65 -7.06
N ILE A 413 20.20 7.58 -7.81
CA ILE A 413 19.14 6.70 -8.30
C ILE A 413 18.61 5.87 -7.11
N PRO A 414 17.31 5.94 -6.78
CA PRO A 414 16.72 5.05 -5.79
C PRO A 414 16.80 3.59 -6.27
N ILE A 415 17.32 2.71 -5.42
CA ILE A 415 17.49 1.28 -5.71
C ILE A 415 16.88 0.43 -4.61
N ILE A 416 16.13 -0.59 -5.02
CA ILE A 416 15.69 -1.69 -4.17
C ILE A 416 16.16 -3.03 -4.74
N HIS A 417 16.81 -3.83 -3.91
CA HIS A 417 17.15 -5.23 -4.19
C HIS A 417 16.24 -6.16 -3.37
N VAL A 418 15.84 -7.28 -3.96
CA VAL A 418 15.25 -8.42 -3.25
C VAL A 418 16.19 -9.60 -3.45
N VAL A 419 16.63 -10.26 -2.38
CA VAL A 419 17.62 -11.35 -2.44
C VAL A 419 17.21 -12.52 -1.56
N GLY A 420 17.56 -13.74 -1.98
CA GLY A 420 17.55 -14.92 -1.12
C GLY A 420 18.89 -15.08 -0.42
N ASP A 421 18.89 -15.22 0.90
CA ASP A 421 20.14 -15.27 1.68
C ASP A 421 20.93 -16.57 1.46
N ALA A 422 20.27 -17.62 0.96
CA ALA A 422 20.87 -18.89 0.61
C ALA A 422 21.10 -19.06 -0.91
N ASP A 423 21.11 -17.96 -1.67
CA ASP A 423 21.35 -18.01 -3.12
C ASP A 423 22.77 -18.49 -3.44
N VAL A 424 22.87 -19.63 -4.13
CA VAL A 424 24.13 -20.22 -4.58
C VAL A 424 24.41 -19.98 -6.08
N VAL A 425 23.43 -19.46 -6.81
CA VAL A 425 23.54 -19.14 -8.24
C VAL A 425 24.05 -17.71 -8.41
N VAL A 426 23.50 -16.78 -7.63
CA VAL A 426 23.92 -15.38 -7.56
C VAL A 426 24.18 -15.01 -6.09
N PRO A 427 25.30 -15.47 -5.50
CA PRO A 427 25.58 -15.28 -4.09
C PRO A 427 25.55 -13.82 -3.68
N VAL A 428 24.83 -13.55 -2.60
CA VAL A 428 24.64 -12.19 -2.05
C VAL A 428 25.98 -11.54 -1.74
N ASP A 429 26.93 -12.32 -1.18
CA ASP A 429 28.25 -11.84 -0.76
C ASP A 429 29.24 -11.60 -1.92
N GLU A 430 28.90 -12.04 -3.14
CA GLU A 430 29.65 -11.69 -4.36
C GLU A 430 28.97 -10.60 -5.20
N ASN A 431 27.69 -10.33 -4.94
CA ASN A 431 26.85 -9.45 -5.76
C ASN A 431 26.25 -8.31 -4.94
N THR A 432 25.04 -8.48 -4.39
CA THR A 432 24.28 -7.41 -3.73
C THR A 432 25.03 -6.81 -2.53
N ALA A 433 25.64 -7.60 -1.65
CA ALA A 433 26.34 -7.07 -0.48
C ALA A 433 27.56 -6.22 -0.88
N VAL A 434 28.32 -6.65 -1.90
CA VAL A 434 29.45 -5.87 -2.44
C VAL A 434 28.97 -4.55 -3.01
N PHE A 435 27.84 -4.56 -3.74
CA PHE A 435 27.27 -3.35 -4.29
C PHE A 435 26.75 -2.41 -3.19
N GLU A 436 26.04 -2.94 -2.20
CA GLU A 436 25.52 -2.19 -1.05
C GLU A 436 26.64 -1.51 -0.28
N GLU A 437 27.74 -2.22 0.01
CA GLU A 437 28.92 -1.65 0.68
C GLU A 437 29.53 -0.50 -0.14
N ARG A 438 29.70 -0.69 -1.46
CA ARG A 438 30.22 0.38 -2.34
C ARG A 438 29.30 1.59 -2.37
N MET A 439 28.00 1.38 -2.50
CA MET A 439 26.99 2.45 -2.50
C MET A 439 26.98 3.22 -1.16
N LYS A 440 27.13 2.50 -0.04
CA LYS A 440 27.28 3.09 1.30
C LYS A 440 28.55 3.95 1.41
N ASN A 441 29.69 3.49 0.87
CA ASN A 441 30.93 4.27 0.84
C ASN A 441 30.82 5.58 0.03
N PHE A 442 29.86 5.66 -0.90
CA PHE A 442 29.52 6.88 -1.63
C PHE A 442 28.34 7.67 -1.03
N ASN A 443 27.92 7.33 0.20
CA ASN A 443 26.82 7.98 0.92
C ASN A 443 25.47 7.93 0.17
N ALA A 444 25.22 6.84 -0.55
CA ALA A 444 23.98 6.59 -1.30
C ALA A 444 23.46 5.17 -1.00
N PRO A 445 23.07 4.86 0.24
CA PRO A 445 22.64 3.51 0.61
C PRO A 445 21.43 3.06 -0.23
N ILE A 446 21.37 1.76 -0.51
CA ILE A 446 20.25 1.13 -1.21
C ILE A 446 19.31 0.44 -0.21
N THR A 447 18.10 0.12 -0.65
CA THR A 447 17.21 -0.76 0.14
C THR A 447 17.43 -2.22 -0.29
N VAL A 448 17.61 -3.13 0.67
CA VAL A 448 17.70 -4.57 0.40
C VAL A 448 16.67 -5.30 1.24
N ILE A 449 15.83 -6.11 0.58
CA ILE A 449 14.92 -7.05 1.21
C ILE A 449 15.56 -8.43 1.16
N HIS A 450 15.92 -8.93 2.33
CA HIS A 450 16.48 -10.26 2.52
C HIS A 450 15.36 -11.28 2.74
N LYS A 451 15.45 -12.43 2.08
CA LYS A 451 14.59 -13.60 2.27
C LYS A 451 15.42 -14.71 2.93
N PRO A 452 15.38 -14.83 4.27
CA PRO A 452 16.18 -15.82 5.00
C PRO A 452 15.90 -17.25 4.53
N GLY A 453 16.96 -18.03 4.30
CA GLY A 453 16.87 -19.43 3.88
C GLY A 453 16.38 -19.67 2.44
N ILE A 454 16.01 -18.62 1.69
CA ILE A 454 15.60 -18.72 0.30
C ILE A 454 16.83 -18.70 -0.61
N GLY A 455 16.86 -19.61 -1.59
CA GLY A 455 17.90 -19.68 -2.62
C GLY A 455 17.68 -18.67 -3.75
N HIS A 456 18.09 -19.03 -4.97
CA HIS A 456 17.88 -18.19 -6.16
C HIS A 456 16.40 -17.96 -6.49
N HIS A 457 15.55 -18.93 -6.13
CA HIS A 457 14.12 -18.90 -6.37
C HIS A 457 13.36 -19.17 -5.06
N PRO A 458 12.11 -18.67 -4.94
CA PRO A 458 11.38 -17.86 -5.93
C PRO A 458 11.93 -16.43 -6.06
N HIS A 459 11.78 -15.83 -7.24
CA HIS A 459 12.01 -14.39 -7.44
C HIS A 459 10.84 -13.58 -6.89
N SER A 460 11.05 -12.27 -6.70
CA SER A 460 10.06 -11.30 -6.23
C SER A 460 9.55 -11.61 -4.80
N LEU A 461 8.51 -10.88 -4.41
CA LEU A 461 7.72 -11.10 -3.20
C LEU A 461 6.31 -11.52 -3.61
N ASN A 462 5.68 -12.43 -2.86
CA ASN A 462 4.31 -12.83 -3.17
C ASN A 462 3.33 -11.65 -3.06
N ASN A 463 3.44 -10.88 -1.98
CA ASN A 463 2.83 -9.56 -1.87
C ASN A 463 3.84 -8.51 -2.38
N PRO A 464 3.60 -7.88 -3.54
CA PRO A 464 4.54 -6.93 -4.13
C PRO A 464 4.51 -5.54 -3.48
N GLU A 465 3.64 -5.29 -2.50
CA GLU A 465 3.43 -3.96 -1.90
C GLU A 465 4.74 -3.24 -1.50
N PRO A 466 5.74 -3.87 -0.86
CA PRO A 466 6.99 -3.18 -0.54
C PRO A 466 7.74 -2.64 -1.77
N ILE A 467 7.75 -3.41 -2.87
CA ILE A 467 8.40 -3.02 -4.14
C ILE A 467 7.58 -1.92 -4.81
N VAL A 468 6.26 -2.06 -4.84
CA VAL A 468 5.35 -1.09 -5.46
C VAL A 468 5.39 0.24 -4.72
N ARG A 469 5.30 0.26 -3.38
CA ARG A 469 5.43 1.49 -2.56
C ARG A 469 6.76 2.18 -2.81
N PHE A 470 7.85 1.42 -2.94
CA PHE A 470 9.16 1.96 -3.29
C PHE A 470 9.16 2.67 -4.65
N ILE A 471 8.59 2.03 -5.69
CA ILE A 471 8.50 2.61 -7.04
C ILE A 471 7.58 3.84 -7.06
N LEU A 472 6.45 3.80 -6.36
CA LEU A 472 5.56 4.95 -6.22
C LEU A 472 6.26 6.12 -5.53
N ALA A 473 7.05 5.87 -4.47
CA ALA A 473 7.83 6.89 -3.80
C ALA A 473 8.87 7.52 -4.73
N ALA A 474 9.69 6.69 -5.40
CA ALA A 474 10.73 7.14 -6.31
C ALA A 474 10.20 7.90 -7.53
N THR A 475 8.92 7.71 -7.86
CA THR A 475 8.25 8.40 -8.96
C THR A 475 7.39 9.59 -8.48
N GLY A 476 7.32 9.87 -7.17
CA GLY A 476 6.51 10.97 -6.63
C GLY A 476 5.00 10.73 -6.73
N ARG A 477 4.58 9.47 -6.56
CA ARG A 477 3.19 8.99 -6.66
C ARG A 477 2.70 8.26 -5.40
N LYS A 478 3.54 8.16 -4.37
CA LYS A 478 3.16 7.57 -3.09
C LYS A 478 2.08 8.43 -2.42
N SER A 479 1.00 7.81 -1.97
CA SER A 479 0.05 8.41 -1.03
C SER A 479 0.53 8.20 0.40
N ASN A 480 0.30 9.19 1.26
CA ASN A 480 0.50 9.04 2.69
C ASN A 480 -0.83 8.66 3.35
N ASP A 481 -0.99 7.39 3.71
CA ASP A 481 -2.20 6.90 4.35
C ASP A 481 -2.33 7.40 5.81
N CYS A 482 -1.24 7.87 6.41
CA CYS A 482 -1.23 8.34 7.80
C CYS A 482 -2.03 9.65 7.99
N THR A 483 -2.31 10.37 6.91
CA THR A 483 -3.07 11.64 6.90
C THR A 483 -4.51 11.48 6.41
N HIS A 484 -4.89 10.27 5.95
CA HIS A 484 -6.26 10.01 5.49
C HIS A 484 -7.11 9.56 6.68
N ALA A 485 -8.06 10.37 7.12
CA ALA A 485 -8.93 10.05 8.25
C ALA A 485 -9.78 8.80 7.95
N LEU A 486 -9.55 7.71 8.69
CA LEU A 486 -10.26 6.43 8.52
C LEU A 486 -10.59 5.81 9.88
N PRO A 487 -11.76 5.17 10.05
CA PRO A 487 -12.03 4.44 11.28
C PRO A 487 -11.07 3.25 11.42
N GLY A 488 -10.85 2.80 12.65
CA GLY A 488 -10.18 1.53 12.88
C GLY A 488 -11.10 0.37 12.51
N ASN A 489 -10.49 -0.73 12.09
CA ASN A 489 -11.18 -1.98 11.75
C ASN A 489 -10.70 -3.14 12.65
N GLU A 490 -10.18 -2.82 13.83
CA GLU A 490 -9.57 -3.81 14.70
C GLU A 490 -10.61 -4.57 15.52
N PHE A 491 -10.44 -5.89 15.58
CA PHE A 491 -11.23 -6.79 16.41
C PHE A 491 -10.30 -7.87 16.98
N ARG A 492 -9.81 -7.66 18.20
CA ARG A 492 -8.93 -8.62 18.89
C ARG A 492 -9.29 -8.73 20.37
N SER A 493 -9.39 -9.96 20.86
CA SER A 493 -9.67 -10.24 22.29
C SER A 493 -8.56 -9.72 23.23
N GLY A 494 -7.33 -9.57 22.74
CA GLY A 494 -6.17 -9.09 23.50
C GLY A 494 -6.02 -7.57 23.60
N ALA A 495 -6.95 -6.77 23.09
CA ALA A 495 -6.84 -5.30 23.11
C ALA A 495 -7.16 -4.66 24.48
N GLY A 496 -7.45 -5.45 25.51
CA GLY A 496 -7.91 -4.95 26.80
C GLY A 496 -9.36 -4.46 26.77
N TRP A 497 -10.18 -5.05 25.89
CA TRP A 497 -11.60 -4.71 25.72
C TRP A 497 -12.51 -5.77 26.33
N VAL A 498 -13.75 -5.40 26.65
CA VAL A 498 -14.79 -6.38 26.99
C VAL A 498 -15.00 -7.33 25.81
N LYS A 499 -15.05 -8.64 26.09
CA LYS A 499 -15.18 -9.70 25.08
C LYS A 499 -16.36 -9.43 24.15
N GLY A 500 -16.11 -9.45 22.84
CA GLY A 500 -17.11 -9.21 21.81
C GLY A 500 -17.17 -7.76 21.31
N SER A 501 -16.48 -6.83 21.97
CA SER A 501 -16.35 -5.45 21.51
C SER A 501 -15.34 -5.35 20.36
N ASP A 502 -15.65 -4.51 19.37
CA ASP A 502 -14.71 -4.10 18.34
C ASP A 502 -14.28 -2.64 18.53
N TRP A 503 -13.43 -2.16 17.62
CA TRP A 503 -12.97 -0.78 17.60
C TRP A 503 -14.11 0.25 17.63
N HIS A 504 -15.21 -0.01 16.90
CA HIS A 504 -16.34 0.92 16.84
C HIS A 504 -17.08 1.01 18.16
N ASN A 505 -17.32 -0.12 18.84
CA ASN A 505 -17.90 -0.12 20.18
C ASN A 505 -17.04 0.66 21.16
N VAL A 506 -15.71 0.48 21.11
CA VAL A 506 -14.77 1.19 21.98
C VAL A 506 -14.70 2.69 21.65
N SER A 507 -14.89 3.08 20.39
CA SER A 507 -15.01 4.49 20.00
C SER A 507 -16.32 5.11 20.47
N GLU A 508 -17.43 4.38 20.42
CA GLU A 508 -18.74 4.82 20.94
C GLU A 508 -18.71 5.00 22.46
N ASP A 509 -18.08 4.06 23.19
CA ASP A 509 -17.86 4.16 24.65
C ASP A 509 -17.10 5.43 25.05
N ILE A 510 -16.16 5.91 24.24
CA ILE A 510 -15.51 7.23 24.47
C ILE A 510 -16.56 8.33 24.39
N THR A 511 -17.33 8.38 23.30
CA THR A 511 -18.32 9.42 23.07
C THR A 511 -19.35 9.46 24.20
N GLU A 512 -19.84 8.30 24.65
CA GLU A 512 -20.75 8.17 25.79
C GLU A 512 -20.09 8.62 27.10
N THR A 513 -18.86 8.17 27.37
CA THR A 513 -18.10 8.52 28.57
C THR A 513 -17.86 10.03 28.70
N LEU A 514 -17.72 10.75 27.59
CA LEU A 514 -17.45 12.19 27.59
C LEU A 514 -18.72 13.06 27.74
N GLN A 515 -19.92 12.48 27.60
CA GLN A 515 -21.17 13.22 27.75
C GLN A 515 -21.30 13.80 29.17
N ASN A 516 -21.84 15.02 29.25
CA ASN A 516 -22.12 15.73 30.51
C ASN A 516 -20.90 15.97 31.42
N LYS A 517 -19.68 15.82 30.91
CA LYS A 517 -18.45 16.12 31.66
C LYS A 517 -17.93 17.53 31.40
N ARG A 518 -17.13 18.03 32.34
CA ARG A 518 -16.22 19.15 32.16
C ARG A 518 -14.86 18.74 32.73
N LEU A 519 -13.84 18.72 31.90
CA LEU A 519 -12.56 18.10 32.25
C LEU A 519 -11.44 19.13 32.37
N LYS A 520 -10.52 18.91 33.32
CA LYS A 520 -9.23 19.61 33.34
C LYS A 520 -8.27 19.04 32.29
N LEU A 521 -8.38 17.74 32.01
CA LEU A 521 -7.49 17.03 31.11
C LEU A 521 -8.24 15.97 30.29
N LEU A 522 -8.03 16.00 28.97
CA LEU A 522 -8.40 14.91 28.07
C LEU A 522 -7.15 14.36 27.38
N LEU A 523 -6.91 13.06 27.56
CA LEU A 523 -5.81 12.36 26.89
C LEU A 523 -6.29 11.72 25.58
N LEU A 524 -5.58 11.93 24.48
CA LEU A 524 -5.88 11.35 23.16
C LEU A 524 -4.71 10.46 22.70
N GLY A 525 -5.01 9.31 22.10
CA GLY A 525 -3.94 8.47 21.57
C GLY A 525 -4.34 7.02 21.31
N ASN A 526 -3.37 6.12 21.49
CA ASN A 526 -3.50 4.70 21.20
C ASN A 526 -3.54 3.82 22.47
N SER A 527 -2.97 2.61 22.44
CA SER A 527 -2.91 1.67 23.57
C SER A 527 -2.22 2.26 24.81
N ILE A 528 -1.17 3.06 24.62
CA ILE A 528 -0.49 3.75 25.73
C ILE A 528 -1.45 4.73 26.40
N THR A 529 -2.28 5.42 25.61
CA THR A 529 -3.29 6.32 26.15
C THR A 529 -4.48 5.56 26.77
N GLN A 530 -4.90 4.45 26.16
CA GLN A 530 -5.99 3.61 26.67
C GLN A 530 -5.65 3.05 28.06
N ALA A 531 -4.39 2.68 28.28
CA ALA A 531 -3.93 2.09 29.53
C ALA A 531 -3.90 3.07 30.71
N TRP A 532 -4.24 4.35 30.52
CA TRP A 532 -4.61 5.23 31.64
C TRP A 532 -5.94 4.81 32.27
N GLY A 533 -6.87 4.17 31.54
CA GLY A 533 -8.13 3.67 32.07
C GLY A 533 -9.25 4.70 32.05
N GLY A 534 -9.35 5.55 33.07
CA GLY A 534 -10.46 6.50 33.22
C GLY A 534 -11.75 5.84 33.71
N THR A 535 -12.92 6.34 33.28
CA THR A 535 -14.24 5.77 33.64
C THR A 535 -14.91 5.00 32.49
N ARG A 536 -14.13 4.64 31.47
CA ARG A 536 -14.55 3.89 30.28
C ARG A 536 -15.10 2.52 30.64
N GLN A 537 -16.24 2.13 30.09
CA GLN A 537 -16.94 0.88 30.46
C GLN A 537 -16.41 -0.34 29.71
N LEU A 538 -15.90 -0.13 28.49
CA LEU A 538 -15.43 -1.24 27.64
C LEU A 538 -13.95 -1.57 27.82
N ILE A 539 -13.22 -0.88 28.69
CA ILE A 539 -11.80 -1.13 28.95
C ILE A 539 -11.63 -1.99 30.21
N THR A 540 -11.05 -3.18 30.04
CA THR A 540 -10.90 -4.18 31.10
C THR A 540 -9.50 -4.24 31.70
N THR A 541 -8.51 -3.61 31.06
CA THR A 541 -7.12 -3.60 31.53
C THR A 541 -6.52 -2.22 31.38
N PHE A 542 -6.02 -1.68 32.49
CA PHE A 542 -5.33 -0.39 32.56
C PHE A 542 -4.32 -0.39 33.71
N THR A 543 -3.31 0.47 33.62
CA THR A 543 -2.16 0.50 34.52
C THR A 543 -1.93 1.90 35.10
N GLY A 544 -2.29 2.96 34.36
CA GLY A 544 -1.99 4.34 34.73
C GLY A 544 -3.04 5.03 35.61
N LYS A 545 -4.23 4.44 35.82
CA LYS A 545 -5.38 5.15 36.43
C LYS A 545 -5.04 5.74 37.79
N GLN A 546 -4.49 4.92 38.69
CA GLN A 546 -4.12 5.35 40.05
C GLN A 546 -3.14 6.52 40.02
N ALA A 547 -2.11 6.47 39.17
CA ALA A 547 -1.11 7.52 39.08
C ALA A 547 -1.72 8.86 38.63
N MET A 548 -2.69 8.84 37.71
CA MET A 548 -3.35 10.06 37.27
C MET A 548 -4.37 10.58 38.29
N ASP A 549 -5.15 9.70 38.92
CA ASP A 549 -6.08 10.07 39.99
C ASP A 549 -5.34 10.76 41.15
N GLU A 550 -4.19 10.23 41.57
CA GLU A 550 -3.34 10.83 42.60
C GLU A 550 -2.77 12.19 42.17
N ALA A 551 -2.48 12.36 40.87
CA ALA A 551 -1.80 13.54 40.36
C ALA A 551 -2.72 14.75 40.12
N ILE A 552 -3.96 14.53 39.63
CA ILE A 552 -4.90 15.62 39.28
C ILE A 552 -6.28 15.52 39.92
N GLY A 553 -6.58 14.39 40.58
CA GLY A 553 -7.85 14.14 41.26
C GLY A 553 -8.84 13.37 40.39
N GLU A 554 -9.55 12.43 41.03
CA GLU A 554 -10.61 11.62 40.41
C GLU A 554 -11.69 12.49 39.76
N GLY A 555 -12.21 12.05 38.61
CA GLY A 555 -13.30 12.71 37.90
C GLY A 555 -12.94 14.03 37.19
N THR A 556 -11.70 14.50 37.31
CA THR A 556 -11.24 15.73 36.64
C THR A 556 -10.63 15.47 35.25
N TRP A 557 -10.45 14.22 34.87
CA TRP A 557 -9.77 13.82 33.64
C TRP A 557 -10.42 12.61 33.00
N GLU A 558 -10.20 12.46 31.70
CA GLU A 558 -10.51 11.23 30.96
C GLU A 558 -9.48 10.94 29.88
N ASN A 559 -9.57 9.75 29.29
CA ASN A 559 -8.82 9.40 28.10
C ASN A 559 -9.74 8.88 26.99
N ALA A 560 -9.37 9.21 25.76
CA ALA A 560 -9.92 8.73 24.50
C ALA A 560 -8.85 7.96 23.71
N GLY A 561 -8.13 7.07 24.40
CA GLY A 561 -7.14 6.19 23.79
C GLY A 561 -7.77 4.88 23.32
N ILE A 562 -7.44 4.42 22.12
CA ILE A 562 -7.86 3.09 21.62
C ILE A 562 -6.64 2.25 21.24
N SER A 563 -6.56 1.04 21.78
CA SER A 563 -5.49 0.11 21.47
C SER A 563 -5.39 -0.17 19.97
N GLY A 564 -4.16 -0.10 19.44
CA GLY A 564 -3.86 -0.29 18.01
C GLY A 564 -4.07 0.93 17.10
N ASP A 565 -4.66 2.02 17.61
CA ASP A 565 -4.85 3.23 16.80
C ASP A 565 -3.54 3.74 16.20
N ARG A 566 -3.65 4.09 14.93
CA ARG A 566 -2.68 4.86 14.16
C ARG A 566 -3.17 6.30 13.99
N THR A 567 -2.34 7.16 13.40
CA THR A 567 -2.67 8.59 13.19
C THR A 567 -3.99 8.78 12.45
N GLN A 568 -4.25 8.03 11.38
CA GLN A 568 -5.50 8.07 10.61
C GLN A 568 -6.74 7.77 11.44
N ASN A 569 -6.62 6.91 12.46
CA ASN A 569 -7.74 6.48 13.28
C ASN A 569 -8.11 7.55 14.29
N LEU A 570 -7.11 8.10 14.99
CA LEU A 570 -7.34 9.25 15.86
C LEU A 570 -7.84 10.47 15.07
N LEU A 571 -7.31 10.70 13.86
CA LEU A 571 -7.77 11.78 12.99
C LEU A 571 -9.27 11.64 12.66
N TRP A 572 -9.72 10.44 12.27
CA TRP A 572 -11.14 10.17 12.04
C TRP A 572 -11.98 10.36 13.29
N ARG A 573 -11.50 9.91 14.45
CA ARG A 573 -12.20 10.07 15.73
C ARG A 573 -12.33 11.53 16.15
N LEU A 574 -11.33 12.36 15.88
CA LEU A 574 -11.41 13.81 16.11
C LEU A 574 -12.51 14.44 15.25
N GLN A 575 -12.61 14.04 13.98
CA GLN A 575 -13.61 14.57 13.05
C GLN A 575 -15.03 14.09 13.34
N ASN A 576 -15.21 12.87 13.87
CA ASN A 576 -16.51 12.22 13.99
C ASN A 576 -16.99 12.02 15.44
N GLY A 577 -16.12 12.14 16.44
CA GLY A 577 -16.41 11.79 17.84
C GLY A 577 -17.00 12.92 18.68
N ASN A 578 -16.94 14.18 18.22
CA ASN A 578 -17.39 15.37 18.96
C ASN A 578 -16.85 15.45 20.41
N TYR A 579 -15.56 15.13 20.59
CA TYR A 579 -14.95 15.03 21.91
C TYR A 579 -14.91 16.36 22.69
N ASN A 580 -15.02 17.51 22.00
CA ASN A 580 -15.08 18.82 22.64
C ASN A 580 -16.38 19.06 23.44
N ILE A 581 -17.35 18.13 23.41
CA ILE A 581 -18.53 18.18 24.27
C ILE A 581 -18.18 18.27 25.76
N CYS A 582 -17.05 17.69 26.17
CA CYS A 582 -16.57 17.73 27.55
C CYS A 582 -15.76 18.98 27.91
N LYS A 583 -15.63 19.95 26.98
CA LYS A 583 -14.93 21.24 27.14
C LYS A 583 -13.63 21.14 27.96
N PRO A 584 -12.65 20.33 27.53
CA PRO A 584 -11.45 20.11 28.33
C PRO A 584 -10.61 21.39 28.41
N GLU A 585 -10.06 21.72 29.57
CA GLU A 585 -9.10 22.83 29.70
C GLU A 585 -7.80 22.52 28.93
N ASN A 586 -7.34 21.26 29.03
CA ASN A 586 -6.12 20.78 28.39
C ASN A 586 -6.37 19.48 27.63
N VAL A 587 -5.77 19.37 26.45
CA VAL A 587 -5.74 18.16 25.63
C VAL A 587 -4.30 17.72 25.46
N VAL A 588 -3.99 16.47 25.81
CA VAL A 588 -2.66 15.88 25.62
C VAL A 588 -2.75 14.75 24.60
N ILE A 589 -1.92 14.80 23.57
CA ILE A 589 -1.94 13.87 22.44
C ILE A 589 -0.67 13.04 22.42
N ALA A 590 -0.77 11.72 22.27
CA ALA A 590 0.35 10.83 21.99
C ALA A 590 -0.08 9.73 21.00
N ILE A 591 0.45 9.75 19.77
CA ILE A 591 0.05 8.85 18.68
C ILE A 591 1.20 8.62 17.69
N GLY A 592 1.18 7.51 16.96
CA GLY A 592 2.08 7.27 15.82
C GLY A 592 3.01 6.05 15.96
N ILE A 593 3.24 5.52 17.17
CA ILE A 593 4.11 4.34 17.32
C ILE A 593 3.56 3.11 16.56
N ASN A 594 2.24 2.95 16.51
CA ASN A 594 1.60 1.87 15.76
C ASN A 594 1.77 2.02 14.23
N ASN A 595 1.96 3.24 13.70
CA ASN A 595 2.29 3.45 12.29
C ASN A 595 3.68 2.87 12.00
N LEU A 596 4.68 3.14 12.84
CA LEU A 596 6.04 2.61 12.68
C LEU A 596 6.09 1.09 12.83
N ILE A 597 5.31 0.52 13.76
CA ILE A 597 5.15 -0.94 13.93
C ILE A 597 4.48 -1.56 12.69
N ALA A 598 3.48 -0.88 12.12
CA ALA A 598 2.83 -1.25 10.87
C ALA A 598 3.69 -0.96 9.62
N SER A 599 4.97 -0.59 9.81
CA SER A 599 5.97 -0.34 8.76
C SER A 599 5.73 0.91 7.90
N ASP A 600 4.90 1.85 8.35
CA ASP A 600 4.90 3.19 7.78
C ASP A 600 6.23 3.90 8.08
N THR A 601 6.64 4.79 7.17
CA THR A 601 7.92 5.49 7.29
C THR A 601 7.85 6.59 8.36
N PRO A 602 8.98 6.99 8.97
CA PRO A 602 9.02 8.13 9.89
C PRO A 602 8.44 9.42 9.30
N GLU A 603 8.69 9.69 8.02
CA GLU A 603 8.16 10.87 7.31
C GLU A 603 6.63 10.84 7.24
N ASP A 604 6.06 9.78 6.66
CA ASP A 604 4.61 9.57 6.61
C ASP A 604 3.95 9.69 8.00
N THR A 605 4.59 9.08 9.01
CA THR A 605 4.09 9.08 10.40
C THR A 605 4.11 10.48 11.00
N ALA A 606 5.19 11.25 10.79
CA ALA A 606 5.31 12.62 11.28
C ALA A 606 4.24 13.52 10.64
N GLU A 607 4.02 13.41 9.33
CA GLU A 607 2.93 14.11 8.64
C GLU A 607 1.55 13.74 9.20
N GLY A 608 1.33 12.45 9.49
CA GLY A 608 0.10 11.99 10.16
C GLY A 608 -0.09 12.60 11.55
N ILE A 609 0.98 12.68 12.35
CA ILE A 609 0.96 13.32 13.68
C ILE A 609 0.64 14.82 13.56
N ILE A 610 1.24 15.51 12.58
CA ILE A 610 0.96 16.92 12.30
C ILE A 610 -0.52 17.11 11.95
N ALA A 611 -1.07 16.29 11.05
CA ALA A 611 -2.48 16.35 10.69
C ALA A 611 -3.41 16.13 11.90
N VAL A 612 -3.07 15.21 12.81
CA VAL A 612 -3.80 15.01 14.06
C VAL A 612 -3.74 16.26 14.95
N ALA A 613 -2.58 16.88 15.10
CA ALA A 613 -2.42 18.07 15.94
C ALA A 613 -3.20 19.27 15.37
N GLU A 614 -3.15 19.47 14.06
CA GLU A 614 -3.92 20.50 13.37
C GLU A 614 -5.44 20.27 13.51
N GLU A 615 -5.89 19.02 13.37
CA GLU A 615 -7.30 18.69 13.54
C GLU A 615 -7.73 18.88 15.00
N ALA A 616 -6.92 18.47 15.97
CA ALA A 616 -7.20 18.71 17.38
C ALA A 616 -7.34 20.22 17.67
N ARG A 617 -6.50 21.08 17.08
CA ARG A 617 -6.64 22.54 17.21
C ARG A 617 -7.97 23.06 16.68
N LYS A 618 -8.49 22.50 15.58
CA LYS A 618 -9.80 22.86 15.04
C LYS A 618 -10.93 22.39 15.96
N GLN A 619 -10.84 21.17 16.48
CA GLN A 619 -11.91 20.56 17.28
C GLN A 619 -11.96 21.12 18.72
N PHE A 620 -10.82 21.55 19.26
CA PHE A 620 -10.70 22.08 20.63
C PHE A 620 -10.19 23.53 20.64
N PRO A 621 -10.94 24.50 20.06
CA PRO A 621 -10.45 25.87 19.84
C PRO A 621 -10.19 26.66 21.13
N GLU A 622 -10.76 26.26 22.27
CA GLU A 622 -10.55 26.92 23.57
C GLU A 622 -9.56 26.19 24.48
N SER A 623 -9.17 24.96 24.13
CA SER A 623 -8.28 24.15 24.97
C SER A 623 -6.82 24.50 24.69
N ARG A 624 -5.98 24.35 25.73
CA ARG A 624 -4.53 24.22 25.53
C ARG A 624 -4.23 22.82 25.00
N ILE A 625 -3.40 22.72 23.97
CA ILE A 625 -3.06 21.43 23.34
C ILE A 625 -1.57 21.18 23.51
N ILE A 626 -1.24 20.01 24.07
CA ILE A 626 0.13 19.52 24.24
C ILE A 626 0.26 18.26 23.38
N LEU A 627 1.11 18.32 22.36
CA LEU A 627 1.49 17.17 21.56
C LEU A 627 2.73 16.53 22.18
N LEU A 628 2.55 15.40 22.84
CA LEU A 628 3.66 14.53 23.17
C LEU A 628 4.08 13.83 21.87
N GLY A 629 5.35 13.99 21.50
CA GLY A 629 5.98 13.14 20.51
C GLY A 629 5.92 11.66 20.93
N LEU A 630 6.47 10.78 20.10
CA LEU A 630 6.49 9.36 20.39
C LEU A 630 7.20 9.08 21.73
N TYR A 631 6.58 8.21 22.54
CA TYR A 631 7.29 7.64 23.68
C TYR A 631 8.47 6.79 23.18
N PRO A 632 9.59 6.76 23.93
CA PRO A 632 10.74 5.96 23.57
C PRO A 632 10.36 4.48 23.48
N SER A 633 10.57 3.87 22.30
CA SER A 633 10.33 2.44 22.08
C SER A 633 11.61 1.76 21.61
N GLY A 634 11.84 0.51 22.04
CA GLY A 634 13.14 -0.15 21.94
C GLY A 634 14.06 0.27 23.08
N LYS A 635 14.68 -0.71 23.73
CA LYS A 635 15.48 -0.53 24.95
C LYS A 635 16.70 0.34 24.69
N TYR A 636 17.36 0.11 23.56
CA TYR A 636 18.62 0.76 23.21
C TYR A 636 18.44 1.73 22.04
N GLN A 637 19.28 2.77 21.98
CA GLN A 637 19.22 3.79 20.93
C GLN A 637 19.36 3.21 19.51
N GLN A 638 20.16 2.16 19.35
CA GLN A 638 20.38 1.48 18.08
C GLN A 638 19.24 0.52 17.68
N ASP A 639 18.24 0.32 18.54
CA ASP A 639 17.12 -0.56 18.19
C ASP A 639 16.38 0.04 16.97
N PRO A 640 16.02 -0.76 15.95
CA PRO A 640 15.46 -0.22 14.71
C PRO A 640 14.22 0.65 14.89
N ILE A 641 13.35 0.30 15.84
CA ILE A 641 12.17 1.11 16.17
C ILE A 641 12.55 2.43 16.84
N ARG A 642 13.62 2.44 17.64
CA ARG A 642 14.09 3.64 18.34
C ARG A 642 14.64 4.67 17.37
N ILE A 643 15.47 4.23 16.41
CA ILE A 643 15.97 5.06 15.32
C ILE A 643 14.83 5.70 14.53
N LYS A 644 13.74 4.95 14.28
CA LYS A 644 12.55 5.49 13.60
C LYS A 644 11.84 6.54 14.46
N CYS A 645 11.69 6.32 15.76
CA CYS A 645 11.10 7.31 16.68
C CYS A 645 11.92 8.60 16.71
N ASP A 646 13.24 8.51 16.83
CA ASP A 646 14.14 9.65 16.87
C ASP A 646 14.01 10.48 15.57
N LYS A 647 13.93 9.82 14.41
CA LYS A 647 13.69 10.50 13.12
C LYS A 647 12.34 11.22 13.05
N VAL A 648 11.27 10.66 13.65
CA VAL A 648 9.99 11.36 13.77
C VAL A 648 10.16 12.62 14.62
N HIS A 649 10.89 12.55 15.73
CA HIS A 649 11.15 13.72 16.57
C HIS A 649 11.96 14.82 15.88
N ASP A 650 12.94 14.46 15.04
CA ASP A 650 13.70 15.42 14.24
C ASP A 650 12.79 16.24 13.31
N ILE A 651 11.81 15.57 12.69
CA ILE A 651 10.83 16.22 11.81
C ILE A 651 9.88 17.10 12.62
N LEU A 652 9.28 16.55 13.69
CA LEU A 652 8.29 17.28 14.50
C LEU A 652 8.90 18.48 15.22
N SER A 653 10.14 18.38 15.73
CA SER A 653 10.83 19.50 16.38
C SER A 653 11.16 20.65 15.43
N SER A 654 11.29 20.36 14.14
CA SER A 654 11.53 21.35 13.09
C SER A 654 10.23 21.97 12.54
N HIS A 655 9.07 21.41 12.89
CA HIS A 655 7.77 21.87 12.43
C HIS A 655 7.22 23.00 13.33
N GLN A 656 6.68 24.05 12.72
CA GLN A 656 6.06 25.16 13.43
C GLN A 656 4.58 24.88 13.66
N PHE A 657 4.25 24.42 14.86
CA PHE A 657 2.86 24.20 15.27
C PHE A 657 2.15 25.52 15.62
N ASN A 658 0.90 25.67 15.16
CA ASN A 658 0.05 26.80 15.52
C ASN A 658 -0.78 26.49 16.78
N GLN A 659 -0.51 27.18 17.89
CA GLN A 659 -1.23 27.02 19.18
C GLN A 659 -1.30 25.56 19.68
N VAL A 660 -0.25 24.79 19.40
CA VAL A 660 -0.01 23.45 19.94
C VAL A 660 1.42 23.42 20.47
N GLU A 661 1.61 22.96 21.70
CA GLU A 661 2.90 22.83 22.35
C GLU A 661 3.47 21.42 22.09
N TYR A 662 4.54 21.33 21.31
CA TYR A 662 5.22 20.05 21.04
C TYR A 662 6.28 19.77 22.12
N ILE A 663 6.26 18.54 22.64
CA ILE A 663 7.21 18.06 23.64
C ILE A 663 7.73 16.69 23.24
N ASN A 664 9.05 16.52 23.21
CA ASN A 664 9.66 15.20 23.08
C ASN A 664 9.77 14.54 24.48
N PRO A 665 9.01 13.47 24.79
CA PRO A 665 9.00 12.85 26.12
C PRO A 665 10.18 11.88 26.33
N THR A 666 11.06 11.69 25.34
CA THR A 666 12.14 10.70 25.36
C THR A 666 12.99 10.75 26.64
N GLU A 667 13.49 11.93 26.99
CA GLU A 667 14.38 12.14 28.15
C GLU A 667 13.71 11.82 29.50
N TRP A 668 12.38 11.63 29.54
CA TRP A 668 11.70 11.27 30.77
C TRP A 668 11.97 9.81 31.17
N TYR A 669 12.42 8.97 30.24
CA TYR A 669 12.56 7.52 30.48
C TYR A 669 14.00 7.02 30.36
N LEU A 670 14.91 7.84 29.85
CA LEU A 670 16.29 7.43 29.62
C LEU A 670 17.16 7.58 30.87
N ASP A 671 18.20 6.74 30.94
CA ASP A 671 19.35 6.95 31.82
C ASP A 671 20.44 7.78 31.11
N ASN A 672 21.57 8.01 31.80
CA ASN A 672 22.69 8.79 31.26
C ASN A 672 23.40 8.12 30.06
N ASN A 673 23.06 6.87 29.73
CA ASN A 673 23.61 6.11 28.61
C ASN A 673 22.61 6.01 27.43
N ASN A 674 21.53 6.80 27.45
CA ASN A 674 20.43 6.74 26.48
C ASN A 674 19.71 5.38 26.43
N VAL A 675 19.70 4.63 27.54
CA VAL A 675 18.98 3.37 27.68
C VAL A 675 17.69 3.61 28.45
N ILE A 676 16.60 2.95 28.05
CA ILE A 676 15.34 3.01 28.83
C ILE A 676 15.61 2.47 30.24
N ARG A 677 15.32 3.28 31.26
CA ARG A 677 15.51 2.93 32.67
C ARG A 677 14.72 1.67 33.04
N GLU A 678 15.35 0.83 33.84
CA GLU A 678 14.78 -0.43 34.29
C GLU A 678 13.47 -0.21 35.08
N GLY A 679 12.50 -1.11 34.87
CA GLY A 679 11.22 -1.09 35.55
C GLY A 679 10.19 -0.10 35.02
N LEU A 680 10.52 0.79 34.07
CA LEU A 680 9.56 1.76 33.51
C LEU A 680 8.69 1.20 32.38
N TYR A 681 9.18 0.19 31.66
CA TYR A 681 8.50 -0.46 30.56
C TYR A 681 8.29 -1.95 30.83
N SER A 682 7.26 -2.50 30.21
CA SER A 682 7.07 -3.94 30.09
C SER A 682 8.17 -4.55 29.21
N SER A 683 8.22 -5.88 29.12
CA SER A 683 9.24 -6.59 28.33
C SER A 683 9.22 -6.27 26.84
N ASP A 684 8.14 -5.67 26.32
CA ASP A 684 8.04 -5.24 24.93
C ASP A 684 8.72 -3.90 24.62
N TYR A 685 9.12 -3.12 25.65
CA TYR A 685 9.64 -1.77 25.50
C TYR A 685 8.75 -0.86 24.62
N ILE A 686 7.44 -1.04 24.70
CA ILE A 686 6.40 -0.18 24.09
C ILE A 686 5.40 0.27 25.16
N HIS A 687 4.91 -0.66 25.98
CA HIS A 687 3.93 -0.36 27.01
C HIS A 687 4.61 -0.10 28.36
N MET A 688 4.17 0.94 29.06
CA MET A 688 4.72 1.33 30.36
C MET A 688 4.19 0.46 31.50
N THR A 689 5.02 0.28 32.54
CA THR A 689 4.58 -0.24 33.84
C THR A 689 3.88 0.85 34.66
N SER A 690 3.36 0.50 35.84
CA SER A 690 2.83 1.48 36.78
C SER A 690 3.85 2.56 37.16
N GLU A 691 5.14 2.23 37.28
CA GLU A 691 6.20 3.21 37.55
C GLU A 691 6.45 4.13 36.34
N GLY A 692 6.38 3.60 35.12
CA GLY A 692 6.42 4.43 33.90
C GLY A 692 5.26 5.43 33.84
N TYR A 693 4.04 4.98 34.17
CA TYR A 693 2.88 5.88 34.24
C TYR A 693 3.00 6.95 35.34
N LYS A 694 3.57 6.62 36.51
CA LYS A 694 3.84 7.62 37.57
C LYS A 694 4.77 8.74 37.09
N ILE A 695 5.86 8.40 36.39
CA ILE A 695 6.76 9.40 35.79
C ILE A 695 5.99 10.30 34.82
N THR A 696 5.18 9.69 33.96
CA THR A 696 4.38 10.43 32.97
C THR A 696 3.37 11.37 33.63
N ALA A 697 2.69 10.91 34.67
CA ALA A 697 1.70 11.70 35.41
C ALA A 697 2.36 12.93 36.07
N ASP A 698 3.48 12.75 36.76
CA ASP A 698 4.24 13.87 37.35
C ASP A 698 4.66 14.90 36.28
N LYS A 699 5.13 14.45 35.12
CA LYS A 699 5.51 15.34 34.01
C LYS A 699 4.31 16.09 33.44
N ILE A 700 3.21 15.40 33.17
CA ILE A 700 1.98 16.03 32.67
C ILE A 700 1.49 17.09 33.66
N VAL A 701 1.40 16.78 34.95
CA VAL A 701 0.92 17.76 35.95
C VAL A 701 1.78 19.01 36.04
N ARG A 702 3.10 18.88 35.89
CA ARG A 702 3.99 20.05 35.83
C ARG A 702 3.71 20.89 34.60
N LEU A 703 3.47 20.27 33.45
CA LEU A 703 3.13 20.99 32.22
C LEU A 703 1.81 21.76 32.36
N LEU A 704 0.80 21.17 33.00
CA LEU A 704 -0.50 21.81 33.20
C LEU A 704 -0.47 23.03 34.14
N LYS A 705 0.58 23.19 34.96
CA LYS A 705 0.74 24.33 35.90
C LYS A 705 1.45 25.54 35.28
N ASN A 706 2.23 25.31 34.22
CA ASN A 706 2.92 26.34 33.44
C ASN A 706 1.99 26.89 32.37
#